data_AF-A0AA88KDG7-F1
#
_entry.id   AF-A0AA88KDG7-F1
#
_cell.length_a   1.000
_cell.length_b   1.000
_cell.length_c   1.000
_cell.angle_alpha   90.00
_cell.angle_beta   90.00
_cell.angle_gamma   90.00
#
_symmetry.space_group_name_H-M   'P 1'
#
loop_
_entity.id
_entity.type
_entity.pdbx_description
1 polymer ?
#
loop_
_entity_poly.entity_id
_entity_poly.type
_entity_poly.pdbx_seq_one_letter_code
_entity_poly.pdbx_strand_id
1 'polypeptide(L)'
;MCFLLMVLFSFLTSTITPQTASYGTIGGQITIIFKNQDQYKALMDVSSQSLHLRVSVFRLDIVQSGNSTYPYIPDIVEITTLSPLKTSVNNQIVLLPSQQFPASLKIPYRLDDLPLASYIVLGQIVSGHQSLTSFNGWYRGGGAEYFKDITLSSDNSYFLNADFVIEGATPYPASEKFHSNGHFRFVKGLPVLSLFGNEKERGVSHGYLLAQQIIDFFRFYVLEGAILSAKDYLNIHVPVLSSSAFKYDKEFIEAVEGIYSGMIASGIDLFVPELNRKFQVIDVIAINAYIELEYIASHGVPNIASNNYLTQSLREKLLAQRPRSALHRSKPHAACTQFSVWNEFTSTNCPPEQQNNIISVRNMDGEIDMKRVTVHAILLSTIESTNSFDRKYISVMWPGFVGTLSAINEDGVYSMMNYGRTHPNTTWSSGAPVSWILKEVIQKTSLELATPSYIQQFIEKNFRSQPGGACLTGCILVFSHRITSNSSLQNSPPSFVYESDWKGGMMRLPQQAFPRFVKSSIGASNHNHLYGVESGDRDSTFNFGIRNGFSSMWRYQVTSNLIDVWARSVYSKVQDPNFCNSQMREILRRAAHGQTEHSIMFRPLNNGKIFIDIAVAQATFNGWDAPYLDFVTFEFNDLFTK
;
A
#
# COMPACT_ATOMS: atom_id res chain seq x y z
N MET A 1 1.22 -49.03 -55.77
CA MET A 1 0.88 -50.26 -55.03
C MET A 1 1.41 -50.13 -53.60
N CYS A 2 0.55 -49.72 -52.67
CA CYS A 2 0.75 -49.83 -51.22
C CYS A 2 -0.62 -50.15 -50.63
N PHE A 3 -0.76 -51.34 -50.05
CA PHE A 3 -1.93 -51.79 -49.31
C PHE A 3 -1.90 -51.17 -47.90
N LEU A 4 -3.01 -50.57 -47.46
CA LEU A 4 -3.21 -50.22 -46.06
C LEU A 4 -4.47 -50.93 -45.54
N LEU A 5 -4.24 -51.82 -44.58
CA LEU A 5 -5.22 -52.63 -43.86
C LEU A 5 -6.01 -51.72 -42.91
N MET A 6 -7.33 -51.69 -43.04
CA MET A 6 -8.22 -50.92 -42.17
C MET A 6 -8.77 -51.84 -41.06
N VAL A 7 -8.29 -51.68 -39.84
CA VAL A 7 -8.76 -52.41 -38.65
C VAL A 7 -9.94 -51.64 -38.05
N LEU A 8 -11.13 -52.24 -38.06
CA LEU A 8 -12.32 -51.74 -37.36
C LEU A 8 -12.22 -52.08 -35.87
N PHE A 9 -12.06 -51.07 -35.01
CA PHE A 9 -12.32 -51.18 -33.57
C PHE A 9 -13.80 -50.89 -33.29
N SER A 10 -14.51 -51.90 -32.81
CA SER A 10 -15.86 -51.77 -32.25
C SER A 10 -15.76 -51.19 -30.84
N PHE A 11 -16.01 -49.88 -30.69
CA PHE A 11 -16.23 -49.28 -29.37
C PHE A 11 -17.63 -49.64 -28.87
N LEU A 12 -17.68 -50.45 -27.81
CA LEU A 12 -18.88 -50.62 -26.98
C LEU A 12 -19.17 -49.28 -26.29
N THR A 13 -20.15 -48.54 -26.80
CA THR A 13 -20.71 -47.36 -26.12
C THR A 13 -21.54 -47.85 -24.93
N SER A 14 -20.95 -47.86 -23.73
CA SER A 14 -21.75 -47.91 -22.51
C SER A 14 -22.56 -46.62 -22.44
N THR A 15 -23.88 -46.76 -22.47
CA THR A 15 -24.81 -45.67 -22.15
C THR A 15 -24.65 -45.36 -20.66
N ILE A 16 -23.74 -44.44 -20.34
CA ILE A 16 -23.66 -43.82 -19.03
C ILE A 16 -24.97 -43.06 -18.86
N THR A 17 -25.87 -43.58 -18.05
CA THR A 17 -27.03 -42.83 -17.56
C THR A 17 -26.48 -41.55 -16.94
N PRO A 18 -26.88 -40.35 -17.42
CA PRO A 18 -26.39 -39.10 -16.85
C PRO A 18 -26.75 -39.10 -15.37
N GLN A 19 -25.74 -39.22 -14.50
CA GLN A 19 -25.91 -38.93 -13.08
C GLN A 19 -26.51 -37.53 -13.00
N THR A 20 -27.72 -37.44 -12.43
CA THR A 20 -28.35 -36.16 -12.10
C THR A 20 -27.33 -35.32 -11.36
N ALA A 21 -26.81 -34.26 -12.01
CA ALA A 21 -25.83 -33.38 -11.40
C ALA A 21 -26.42 -32.88 -10.09
N SER A 22 -25.75 -33.17 -8.98
CA SER A 22 -26.17 -32.68 -7.68
C SER A 22 -25.80 -31.21 -7.59
N TYR A 23 -26.78 -30.38 -7.24
CA TYR A 23 -26.60 -28.95 -7.05
C TYR A 23 -26.91 -28.58 -5.60
N GLY A 24 -26.36 -27.47 -5.17
CA GLY A 24 -26.59 -26.89 -3.86
C GLY A 24 -26.93 -25.40 -3.92
N THR A 25 -27.09 -24.82 -2.73
CA THR A 25 -27.47 -23.41 -2.55
C THR A 25 -26.58 -22.76 -1.49
N ILE A 26 -26.20 -21.51 -1.74
CA ILE A 26 -25.59 -20.63 -0.75
C ILE A 26 -26.54 -19.46 -0.48
N GLY A 27 -26.79 -19.15 0.79
CA GLY A 27 -27.59 -18.00 1.20
C GLY A 27 -27.22 -17.51 2.60
N GLY A 28 -27.80 -16.36 2.96
CA GLY A 28 -27.58 -15.71 4.25
C GLY A 28 -28.20 -14.32 4.31
N GLN A 29 -27.75 -13.51 5.27
CA GLN A 29 -28.12 -12.13 5.48
C GLN A 29 -26.92 -11.21 5.26
N ILE A 30 -27.09 -10.23 4.38
CA ILE A 30 -26.15 -9.13 4.17
C ILE A 30 -26.54 -7.99 5.09
N THR A 31 -25.58 -7.48 5.85
CA THR A 31 -25.74 -6.23 6.61
C THR A 31 -24.96 -5.12 5.95
N ILE A 32 -25.64 -4.11 5.40
CA ILE A 32 -25.00 -2.89 4.90
C ILE A 32 -24.91 -1.89 6.04
N ILE A 33 -23.72 -1.34 6.31
CA ILE A 33 -23.51 -0.32 7.34
C ILE A 33 -23.27 1.04 6.70
N PHE A 34 -24.02 2.05 7.13
CA PHE A 34 -23.81 3.45 6.74
C PHE A 34 -23.27 4.23 7.94
N LYS A 35 -22.08 4.82 7.82
CA LYS A 35 -21.46 5.55 8.94
C LYS A 35 -21.98 6.97 9.07
N ASN A 36 -22.42 7.59 7.96
CA ASN A 36 -23.01 8.92 7.96
C ASN A 36 -23.94 9.13 6.76
N GLN A 37 -24.72 10.23 6.83
CA GLN A 37 -25.71 10.57 5.82
C GLN A 37 -25.10 10.83 4.44
N ASP A 38 -23.87 11.32 4.36
CA ASP A 38 -23.19 11.61 3.10
C ASP A 38 -22.80 10.33 2.37
N GLN A 39 -22.31 9.31 3.08
CA GLN A 39 -22.09 7.97 2.53
C GLN A 39 -23.39 7.37 1.98
N TYR A 40 -24.48 7.48 2.75
CA TYR A 40 -25.79 7.01 2.29
C TYR A 40 -26.22 7.71 1.01
N LYS A 41 -26.11 9.04 0.95
CA LYS A 41 -26.45 9.82 -0.25
C LYS A 41 -25.55 9.47 -1.44
N ALA A 42 -24.26 9.21 -1.21
CA ALA A 42 -23.30 8.89 -2.27
C ALA A 42 -23.59 7.54 -2.96
N LEU A 43 -24.13 6.57 -2.21
CA LEU A 43 -24.46 5.24 -2.72
C LEU A 43 -25.81 5.17 -3.43
N MET A 44 -26.70 6.10 -3.11
CA MET A 44 -28.05 6.14 -3.63
C MET A 44 -28.09 6.60 -5.08
N ASP A 45 -28.80 5.84 -5.92
CA ASP A 45 -29.28 6.41 -7.18
C ASP A 45 -30.41 7.38 -6.86
N VAL A 46 -30.13 8.67 -7.01
CA VAL A 46 -31.06 9.76 -6.71
C VAL A 46 -32.30 9.69 -7.60
N SER A 47 -32.16 9.21 -8.85
CA SER A 47 -33.26 9.15 -9.81
C SER A 47 -34.26 8.04 -9.48
N SER A 48 -33.78 6.90 -8.98
CA SER A 48 -34.59 5.72 -8.68
C SER A 48 -34.84 5.50 -7.19
N GLN A 49 -34.23 6.29 -6.31
CA GLN A 49 -34.21 6.10 -4.86
C GLN A 49 -33.87 4.66 -4.46
N SER A 50 -32.89 4.08 -5.14
CA SER A 50 -32.53 2.68 -4.96
C SER A 50 -31.03 2.45 -4.78
N LEU A 51 -30.72 1.32 -4.16
CA LEU A 51 -29.38 0.73 -4.15
C LEU A 51 -29.35 -0.48 -5.07
N HIS A 52 -28.27 -0.61 -5.83
CA HIS A 52 -27.99 -1.79 -6.64
C HIS A 52 -26.95 -2.63 -5.92
N LEU A 53 -27.41 -3.72 -5.31
CA LEU A 53 -26.57 -4.70 -4.66
C LEU A 53 -26.25 -5.85 -5.61
N ARG A 54 -24.97 -6.17 -5.73
CA ARG A 54 -24.45 -7.32 -6.46
C ARG A 54 -23.87 -8.33 -5.48
N VAL A 55 -24.37 -9.57 -5.50
CA VAL A 55 -23.77 -10.69 -4.75
C VAL A 55 -23.26 -11.72 -5.73
N SER A 56 -21.96 -12.00 -5.64
CA SER A 56 -21.23 -12.87 -6.55
C SER A 56 -20.67 -14.07 -5.79
N VAL A 57 -20.76 -15.25 -6.40
CA VAL A 57 -20.04 -16.45 -5.97
C VAL A 57 -18.97 -16.81 -6.97
N PHE A 58 -17.77 -17.07 -6.46
CA PHE A 58 -16.63 -17.52 -7.24
C PHE A 58 -16.32 -18.95 -6.83
N ARG A 59 -16.28 -19.84 -7.83
CA ARG A 59 -15.85 -21.23 -7.63
C ARG A 59 -14.34 -21.24 -7.41
N LEU A 60 -13.88 -21.97 -6.40
CA LEU A 60 -12.46 -22.13 -6.12
C LEU A 60 -11.92 -23.37 -6.82
N ASP A 61 -10.74 -23.22 -7.42
CA ASP A 61 -9.99 -24.34 -7.96
C ASP A 61 -9.35 -25.14 -6.82
N ILE A 62 -9.31 -26.47 -6.97
CA ILE A 62 -8.59 -27.33 -6.03
C ILE A 62 -7.16 -27.44 -6.50
N VAL A 63 -6.24 -27.04 -5.63
CA VAL A 63 -4.80 -27.17 -5.87
C VAL A 63 -4.20 -28.30 -5.03
N GLN A 64 -3.22 -28.97 -5.60
CA GLN A 64 -2.42 -29.98 -4.92
C GLN A 64 -1.07 -29.38 -4.53
N SER A 65 -0.69 -29.53 -3.27
CA SER A 65 0.64 -29.17 -2.78
C SER A 65 1.14 -30.27 -1.85
N GLY A 66 2.05 -31.10 -2.35
CA GLY A 66 2.46 -32.34 -1.67
C GLY A 66 1.29 -33.32 -1.58
N ASN A 67 1.05 -33.87 -0.39
CA ASN A 67 -0.02 -34.84 -0.14
C ASN A 67 -1.35 -34.20 0.31
N SER A 68 -1.48 -32.89 0.18
CA SER A 68 -2.68 -32.14 0.60
C SER A 68 -3.36 -31.48 -0.59
N THR A 69 -4.69 -31.61 -0.65
CA THR A 69 -5.57 -30.86 -1.54
C THR A 69 -6.29 -29.79 -0.75
N TYR A 70 -6.41 -28.61 -1.33
CA TYR A 70 -7.16 -27.51 -0.72
C TYR A 70 -7.70 -26.57 -1.80
N PRO A 71 -8.77 -25.81 -1.49
CA PRO A 71 -9.24 -24.75 -2.37
C PRO A 71 -8.21 -23.61 -2.42
N TYR A 72 -7.85 -23.18 -3.64
CA TYR A 72 -7.06 -21.98 -3.87
C TYR A 72 -7.95 -20.75 -3.67
N ILE A 73 -7.59 -19.89 -2.72
CA ILE A 73 -8.30 -18.62 -2.50
C ILE A 73 -7.53 -17.55 -3.28
N PRO A 74 -8.16 -16.96 -4.32
CA PRO A 74 -7.50 -15.94 -5.13
C PRO A 74 -7.16 -14.69 -4.31
N ASP A 75 -6.11 -13.99 -4.73
CA ASP A 75 -5.79 -12.69 -4.16
C ASP A 75 -6.76 -11.59 -4.65
N ILE A 76 -6.62 -10.38 -4.11
CA ILE A 76 -7.50 -9.25 -4.42
C ILE A 76 -7.42 -8.89 -5.91
N VAL A 77 -6.24 -8.99 -6.52
CA VAL A 77 -6.04 -8.71 -7.95
C VAL A 77 -6.79 -9.73 -8.77
N GLU A 78 -6.57 -11.01 -8.48
CA GLU A 78 -7.16 -12.12 -9.21
C GLU A 78 -8.68 -12.06 -9.14
N ILE A 79 -9.27 -11.87 -7.95
CA ILE A 79 -10.72 -11.77 -7.76
C ILE A 79 -11.36 -10.76 -8.70
N THR A 80 -10.67 -9.66 -8.97
CA THR A 80 -11.20 -8.60 -9.80
C THR A 80 -11.15 -8.90 -11.30
N THR A 81 -10.34 -9.87 -11.69
CA THR A 81 -10.25 -10.41 -13.06
C THR A 81 -11.08 -11.67 -13.25
N LEU A 82 -11.47 -12.35 -12.17
CA LEU A 82 -12.29 -13.55 -12.23
C LEU A 82 -13.72 -13.23 -12.67
N SER A 83 -14.25 -14.08 -13.53
CA SER A 83 -15.68 -14.08 -13.84
C SER A 83 -16.42 -14.83 -12.73
N PRO A 84 -17.43 -14.22 -12.07
CA PRO A 84 -18.22 -14.92 -11.07
C PRO A 84 -18.98 -16.09 -11.72
N LEU A 85 -19.08 -17.23 -11.04
CA LEU A 85 -19.85 -18.37 -11.52
C LEU A 85 -21.33 -18.01 -11.61
N LYS A 86 -21.82 -17.34 -10.56
CA LYS A 86 -23.19 -16.85 -10.47
C LYS A 86 -23.17 -15.50 -9.78
N THR A 87 -24.00 -14.60 -10.30
CA THR A 87 -24.31 -13.31 -9.68
C THR A 87 -25.81 -13.29 -9.44
N SER A 88 -26.28 -12.71 -8.33
CA SER A 88 -27.71 -12.52 -8.08
C SER A 88 -28.33 -11.76 -9.28
N VAL A 89 -29.11 -12.47 -10.11
CA VAL A 89 -29.46 -12.07 -11.49
C VAL A 89 -30.37 -10.85 -11.55
N ASN A 90 -31.05 -10.53 -10.44
CA ASN A 90 -31.73 -9.26 -10.26
C ASN A 90 -30.91 -8.48 -9.24
N ASN A 91 -30.23 -7.40 -9.67
CA ASN A 91 -29.78 -6.34 -8.74
C ASN A 91 -30.90 -6.18 -7.73
N GLN A 92 -30.68 -6.54 -6.47
CA GLN A 92 -31.72 -6.34 -5.47
C GLN A 92 -31.89 -4.83 -5.38
N ILE A 93 -32.93 -4.31 -6.01
CA ILE A 93 -33.32 -2.90 -5.92
C ILE A 93 -33.87 -2.77 -4.51
N VAL A 94 -33.02 -2.29 -3.62
CA VAL A 94 -33.43 -2.02 -2.24
C VAL A 94 -34.08 -0.65 -2.26
N LEU A 95 -35.41 -0.62 -2.22
CA LEU A 95 -36.16 0.62 -2.03
C LEU A 95 -35.91 1.12 -0.61
N LEU A 96 -35.32 2.30 -0.49
CA LEU A 96 -35.05 2.89 0.82
C LEU A 96 -36.21 3.78 1.26
N PRO A 97 -36.53 3.81 2.56
CA PRO A 97 -37.55 4.73 3.06
C PRO A 97 -37.10 6.17 2.78
N SER A 98 -37.90 6.90 2.02
CA SER A 98 -37.54 8.18 1.38
C SER A 98 -37.21 9.34 2.34
N GLN A 99 -37.24 9.12 3.67
CA GLN A 99 -37.09 10.18 4.66
C GLN A 99 -36.23 9.85 5.89
N GLN A 100 -35.68 8.63 6.03
CA GLN A 100 -34.85 8.28 7.20
C GLN A 100 -33.54 7.63 6.79
N PHE A 101 -32.43 8.16 7.33
CA PHE A 101 -31.09 7.58 7.23
C PHE A 101 -31.01 6.34 8.14
N PRO A 102 -30.95 5.11 7.61
CA PRO A 102 -30.79 3.93 8.42
C PRO A 102 -29.31 3.74 8.78
N ALA A 103 -28.99 3.43 10.04
CA ALA A 103 -27.63 3.08 10.44
C ALA A 103 -27.17 1.75 9.80
N SER A 104 -28.10 0.82 9.56
CA SER A 104 -27.84 -0.41 8.81
C SER A 104 -29.06 -0.93 8.07
N LEU A 105 -28.83 -1.74 7.04
CA LEU A 105 -29.86 -2.47 6.30
C LEU A 105 -29.53 -3.96 6.29
N LYS A 106 -30.53 -4.80 6.52
CA LYS A 106 -30.41 -6.26 6.50
C LYS A 106 -31.15 -6.84 5.31
N ILE A 107 -30.44 -7.53 4.43
CA ILE A 107 -30.97 -7.99 3.15
C ILE A 107 -30.70 -9.49 3.00
N PRO A 108 -31.71 -10.35 2.86
CA PRO A 108 -31.49 -11.76 2.59
C PRO A 108 -31.01 -11.96 1.15
N TYR A 109 -30.12 -12.93 0.94
CA TYR A 109 -29.68 -13.33 -0.38
C TYR A 109 -29.65 -14.85 -0.51
N ARG A 110 -29.79 -15.33 -1.76
CA ARG A 110 -29.81 -16.75 -2.08
C ARG A 110 -29.30 -16.98 -3.50
N LEU A 111 -28.44 -17.98 -3.66
CA LEU A 111 -27.82 -18.40 -4.92
C LEU A 111 -27.99 -19.92 -5.06
N ASP A 112 -28.99 -20.33 -5.83
CA ASP A 112 -29.31 -21.75 -6.09
C ASP A 112 -28.48 -22.36 -7.23
N ASP A 113 -28.68 -23.65 -7.51
CA ASP A 113 -28.12 -24.38 -8.66
C ASP A 113 -26.59 -24.32 -8.74
N LEU A 114 -25.90 -24.30 -7.61
CA LEU A 114 -24.44 -24.28 -7.55
C LEU A 114 -23.91 -25.71 -7.58
N PRO A 115 -22.97 -26.07 -8.48
CA PRO A 115 -22.32 -27.37 -8.44
C PRO A 115 -21.71 -27.67 -7.06
N LEU A 116 -21.58 -28.94 -6.68
CA LEU A 116 -20.87 -29.30 -5.45
C LEU A 116 -19.37 -28.99 -5.60
N ALA A 117 -18.92 -27.93 -4.91
CA ALA A 117 -17.55 -27.42 -4.95
C ALA A 117 -17.30 -26.48 -3.75
N SER A 118 -16.10 -25.90 -3.69
CA SER A 118 -15.76 -24.83 -2.75
C SER A 118 -15.94 -23.46 -3.40
N TYR A 119 -16.41 -22.50 -2.62
CA TYR A 119 -16.79 -21.16 -3.06
C TYR A 119 -16.29 -20.06 -2.12
N ILE A 120 -16.16 -18.85 -2.66
CA ILE A 120 -16.19 -17.61 -1.87
C ILE A 120 -17.40 -16.76 -2.26
N VAL A 121 -17.86 -15.94 -1.34
CA VAL A 121 -18.98 -15.01 -1.53
C VAL A 121 -18.48 -13.58 -1.35
N LEU A 122 -18.79 -12.73 -2.33
CA LEU A 122 -18.50 -11.30 -2.32
C LEU A 122 -19.79 -10.52 -2.58
N GLY A 123 -20.08 -9.54 -1.75
CA GLY A 123 -21.11 -8.54 -1.98
C GLY A 123 -20.50 -7.18 -2.28
N GLN A 124 -21.08 -6.49 -3.25
CA GLN A 124 -20.64 -5.18 -3.71
C GLN A 124 -21.85 -4.27 -3.96
N ILE A 125 -21.77 -3.01 -3.55
CA ILE A 125 -22.73 -2.00 -3.99
C ILE A 125 -22.23 -1.43 -5.31
N VAL A 126 -23.07 -1.52 -6.35
CA VAL A 126 -22.76 -1.06 -7.72
C VAL A 126 -23.61 0.14 -8.14
N SER A 127 -24.44 0.68 -7.26
CA SER A 127 -25.19 1.93 -7.47
C SER A 127 -24.40 3.17 -7.05
N GLY A 128 -24.79 4.32 -7.62
CA GLY A 128 -24.25 5.64 -7.28
C GLY A 128 -23.66 6.35 -8.50
N HIS A 129 -23.77 7.67 -8.55
CA HIS A 129 -23.17 8.51 -9.60
C HIS A 129 -21.69 8.81 -9.35
N GLN A 130 -21.18 8.54 -8.15
CA GLN A 130 -19.80 8.84 -7.80
C GLN A 130 -18.97 7.55 -7.78
N SER A 131 -17.97 7.52 -8.66
CA SER A 131 -16.91 6.51 -8.77
C SER A 131 -16.04 6.35 -7.52
N LEU A 132 -16.37 7.04 -6.43
CA LEU A 132 -15.48 7.37 -5.31
C LEU A 132 -15.70 6.51 -4.07
N THR A 133 -16.60 5.52 -4.06
CA THR A 133 -16.77 4.64 -2.90
C THR A 133 -16.92 3.19 -3.29
N SER A 134 -15.92 2.36 -2.98
CA SER A 134 -16.03 0.90 -3.06
C SER A 134 -16.61 0.37 -1.76
N PHE A 135 -17.88 -0.03 -1.79
CA PHE A 135 -18.54 -0.73 -0.69
C PHE A 135 -18.51 -2.22 -0.99
N ASN A 136 -17.64 -2.92 -0.27
CA ASN A 136 -17.42 -4.34 -0.46
C ASN A 136 -17.57 -5.07 0.88
N GLY A 137 -17.98 -6.33 0.81
CA GLY A 137 -18.12 -7.22 1.95
C GLY A 137 -18.03 -8.68 1.52
N TRP A 138 -17.57 -9.55 2.39
CA TRP A 138 -17.41 -10.97 2.06
C TRP A 138 -17.64 -11.86 3.27
N TYR A 139 -17.99 -13.11 2.99
CA TYR A 139 -18.10 -14.13 4.02
C TYR A 139 -16.72 -14.49 4.57
N ARG A 140 -16.58 -14.45 5.90
CA ARG A 140 -15.31 -14.64 6.62
C ARG A 140 -15.53 -15.41 7.92
N GLY A 141 -14.49 -16.12 8.38
CA GLY A 141 -14.56 -17.01 9.54
C GLY A 141 -14.44 -16.28 10.90
N GLY A 142 -13.98 -15.03 10.88
CA GLY A 142 -13.74 -14.21 12.06
C GLY A 142 -13.52 -12.74 11.73
N GLY A 143 -13.30 -11.93 12.77
CA GLY A 143 -13.05 -10.49 12.64
C GLY A 143 -11.79 -10.20 11.81
N ALA A 144 -11.93 -9.32 10.82
CA ALA A 144 -10.88 -8.93 9.87
C ALA A 144 -10.23 -10.09 9.08
N GLU A 145 -10.82 -11.29 9.09
CA GLU A 145 -10.29 -12.40 8.30
C GLU A 145 -10.56 -12.19 6.80
N TYR A 146 -9.67 -12.76 5.99
CA TYR A 146 -9.86 -12.87 4.55
C TYR A 146 -11.04 -13.79 4.20
N PHE A 147 -11.21 -14.16 2.94
CA PHE A 147 -12.31 -15.04 2.53
C PHE A 147 -12.33 -16.36 3.28
N LYS A 148 -13.52 -16.75 3.73
CA LYS A 148 -13.79 -18.10 4.22
C LYS A 148 -14.42 -18.92 3.10
N ASP A 149 -13.82 -20.08 2.84
CA ASP A 149 -14.35 -21.03 1.87
C ASP A 149 -15.68 -21.65 2.35
N ILE A 150 -16.61 -21.82 1.42
CA ILE A 150 -17.87 -22.55 1.62
C ILE A 150 -17.84 -23.78 0.73
N THR A 151 -17.80 -24.96 1.33
CA THR A 151 -17.78 -26.23 0.59
C THR A 151 -19.17 -26.87 0.57
N LEU A 152 -19.73 -26.99 -0.63
CA LEU A 152 -20.97 -27.72 -0.90
C LEU A 152 -20.64 -29.17 -1.24
N SER A 153 -21.27 -30.11 -0.54
CA SER A 153 -21.14 -31.56 -0.76
C SER A 153 -22.51 -32.22 -0.79
N SER A 154 -22.56 -33.54 -1.06
CA SER A 154 -23.81 -34.32 -0.98
C SER A 154 -24.46 -34.22 0.41
N ASP A 155 -23.64 -34.11 1.44
CA ASP A 155 -24.06 -34.12 2.84
C ASP A 155 -24.40 -32.72 3.35
N ASN A 156 -24.02 -31.68 2.59
CA ASN A 156 -24.22 -30.28 2.91
C ASN A 156 -24.46 -29.47 1.63
N SER A 157 -25.51 -29.84 0.89
CA SER A 157 -25.87 -29.17 -0.36
C SER A 157 -26.57 -27.82 -0.12
N TYR A 158 -26.87 -27.46 1.13
CA TYR A 158 -27.59 -26.23 1.46
C TYR A 158 -26.93 -25.49 2.64
N PHE A 159 -26.37 -24.32 2.38
CA PHE A 159 -25.73 -23.49 3.40
C PHE A 159 -26.44 -22.14 3.55
N LEU A 160 -27.06 -21.89 4.71
CA LEU A 160 -27.89 -20.70 5.00
C LEU A 160 -27.26 -19.64 5.89
N ASN A 161 -26.03 -19.85 6.33
CA ASN A 161 -25.41 -19.01 7.36
C ASN A 161 -24.15 -18.33 6.85
N ALA A 162 -24.18 -17.87 5.60
CA ALA A 162 -23.10 -17.11 5.00
C ALA A 162 -23.32 -15.60 5.21
N ASP A 163 -23.60 -15.19 6.43
CA ASP A 163 -23.86 -13.78 6.76
C ASP A 163 -22.58 -12.95 6.63
N PHE A 164 -22.69 -11.75 6.08
CA PHE A 164 -21.56 -10.83 6.01
C PHE A 164 -21.98 -9.36 6.00
N VAL A 165 -20.99 -8.51 6.29
CA VAL A 165 -21.14 -7.05 6.34
C VAL A 165 -20.56 -6.42 5.09
N ILE A 166 -21.32 -5.52 4.46
CA ILE A 166 -20.83 -4.62 3.42
C ILE A 166 -20.65 -3.23 4.03
N GLU A 167 -19.44 -2.70 3.90
CA GLU A 167 -19.09 -1.36 4.36
C GLU A 167 -17.98 -0.76 3.46
N GLY A 168 -17.80 0.55 3.53
CA GLY A 168 -16.79 1.28 2.78
C GLY A 168 -16.04 2.30 3.65
N ALA A 169 -14.95 2.82 3.09
CA ALA A 169 -14.19 3.93 3.67
C ALA A 169 -15.09 5.17 3.84
N THR A 170 -14.89 5.89 4.93
CA THR A 170 -15.55 7.16 5.21
C THR A 170 -14.93 8.23 4.33
N PRO A 171 -15.72 8.89 3.46
CA PRO A 171 -15.23 10.02 2.69
C PRO A 171 -14.65 11.09 3.61
N TYR A 172 -13.68 11.83 3.11
CA TYR A 172 -13.23 13.03 3.80
C TYR A 172 -14.36 14.05 3.96
N PRO A 173 -14.31 14.90 5.01
CA PRO A 173 -15.26 15.99 5.15
C PRO A 173 -15.26 16.89 3.91
N ALA A 174 -16.44 17.16 3.33
CA ALA A 174 -16.53 17.99 2.12
C ALA A 174 -16.18 19.47 2.37
N SER A 175 -16.34 19.93 3.61
CA SER A 175 -15.99 21.28 4.04
C SER A 175 -14.62 21.33 4.69
N GLU A 176 -13.99 22.50 4.59
CA GLU A 176 -12.77 22.80 5.33
C GLU A 176 -13.02 22.68 6.84
N LYS A 177 -12.02 22.19 7.57
CA LYS A 177 -12.06 22.05 9.03
C LYS A 177 -10.78 22.58 9.65
N PHE A 178 -10.94 23.24 10.78
CA PHE A 178 -9.83 23.83 11.53
C PHE A 178 -9.77 23.25 12.94
N HIS A 179 -8.54 23.11 13.43
CA HIS A 179 -8.21 22.89 14.83
C HIS A 179 -7.01 23.78 15.17
N SER A 180 -6.68 23.96 16.45
CA SER A 180 -5.67 24.95 16.90
C SER A 180 -4.32 24.86 16.18
N ASN A 181 -3.94 23.66 15.75
CA ASN A 181 -2.65 23.33 15.15
C ASN A 181 -2.81 22.55 13.83
N GLY A 182 -3.97 22.69 13.17
CA GLY A 182 -4.18 22.06 11.87
C GLY A 182 -5.38 22.56 11.08
N HIS A 183 -5.31 22.36 9.77
CA HIS A 183 -6.31 22.79 8.79
C HIS A 183 -6.46 21.69 7.73
N PHE A 184 -7.65 21.11 7.63
CA PHE A 184 -8.03 20.16 6.58
C PHE A 184 -8.83 20.87 5.48
N ARG A 185 -8.45 20.67 4.22
CA ARG A 185 -9.14 21.22 3.04
C ARG A 185 -8.89 20.37 1.79
N PHE A 186 -9.59 20.69 0.70
CA PHE A 186 -9.26 20.17 -0.62
C PHE A 186 -8.50 21.21 -1.43
N VAL A 187 -7.37 20.82 -2.03
CA VAL A 187 -6.62 21.66 -2.97
C VAL A 187 -6.56 20.94 -4.30
N LYS A 188 -7.12 21.55 -5.34
CA LYS A 188 -7.20 20.96 -6.70
C LYS A 188 -7.78 19.52 -6.70
N GLY A 189 -8.77 19.27 -5.85
CA GLY A 189 -9.45 17.97 -5.75
C GLY A 189 -8.75 16.92 -4.89
N LEU A 190 -7.56 17.20 -4.35
CA LEU A 190 -6.88 16.29 -3.41
C LEU A 190 -7.00 16.77 -1.95
N PRO A 191 -7.18 15.86 -0.99
CA PRO A 191 -7.27 16.20 0.43
C PRO A 191 -5.91 16.62 0.98
N VAL A 192 -5.88 17.76 1.67
CA VAL A 192 -4.69 18.34 2.28
C VAL A 192 -4.93 18.56 3.77
N LEU A 193 -4.05 18.01 4.60
CA LEU A 193 -4.00 18.25 6.04
C LEU A 193 -2.74 19.06 6.37
N SER A 194 -2.91 20.35 6.64
CA SER A 194 -1.83 21.19 7.15
C SER A 194 -1.73 21.04 8.67
N LEU A 195 -0.53 20.74 9.18
CA LEU A 195 -0.23 20.57 10.61
C LEU A 195 0.96 21.45 10.98
N PHE A 196 0.83 22.21 12.06
CA PHE A 196 1.87 23.09 12.57
C PHE A 196 1.96 23.01 14.10
N GLY A 197 3.13 23.21 14.70
CA GLY A 197 3.32 23.06 16.16
C GLY A 197 4.40 22.04 16.50
N ASN A 198 4.47 21.62 17.77
CA ASN A 198 5.27 20.46 18.19
C ASN A 198 4.58 19.13 17.83
N GLU A 199 5.27 18.00 18.03
CA GLU A 199 4.75 16.66 17.68
C GLU A 199 3.38 16.36 18.26
N LYS A 200 3.18 16.65 19.55
CA LYS A 200 1.91 16.41 20.25
C LYS A 200 0.79 17.29 19.70
N GLU A 201 1.05 18.58 19.50
CA GLU A 201 0.08 19.55 18.97
C GLU A 201 -0.41 19.19 17.56
N ARG A 202 0.53 18.80 16.69
CA ARG A 202 0.22 18.31 15.35
C ARG A 202 -0.57 17.01 15.41
N GLY A 203 -0.15 16.09 16.28
CA GLY A 203 -0.88 14.85 16.55
C GLY A 203 -2.32 15.12 16.95
N VAL A 204 -2.57 15.98 17.94
CA VAL A 204 -3.93 16.33 18.40
C VAL A 204 -4.79 16.85 17.25
N SER A 205 -4.26 17.74 16.41
CA SER A 205 -5.03 18.28 15.28
C SER A 205 -5.30 17.22 14.21
N HIS A 206 -4.33 16.36 13.91
CA HIS A 206 -4.50 15.25 12.98
C HIS A 206 -5.61 14.29 13.48
N GLY A 207 -5.52 13.85 14.73
CA GLY A 207 -6.51 13.00 15.36
C GLY A 207 -7.90 13.63 15.39
N TYR A 208 -8.00 14.91 15.75
CA TYR A 208 -9.27 15.62 15.84
C TYR A 208 -9.97 15.75 14.48
N LEU A 209 -9.22 16.13 13.45
CA LEU A 209 -9.77 16.43 12.13
C LEU A 209 -10.16 15.17 11.35
N LEU A 210 -9.43 14.06 11.55
CA LEU A 210 -9.53 12.86 10.70
C LEU A 210 -9.78 11.55 11.47
N ALA A 211 -10.30 11.61 12.71
CA ALA A 211 -10.46 10.44 13.57
C ALA A 211 -11.13 9.23 12.89
N GLN A 212 -12.20 9.46 12.12
CA GLN A 212 -12.92 8.37 11.45
C GLN A 212 -12.12 7.75 10.31
N GLN A 213 -11.39 8.56 9.54
CA GLN A 213 -10.53 8.07 8.46
C GLN A 213 -9.34 7.27 9.02
N ILE A 214 -8.82 7.64 10.20
CA ILE A 214 -7.78 6.89 10.92
C ILE A 214 -8.28 5.50 11.31
N ILE A 215 -9.50 5.42 11.89
CA ILE A 215 -10.14 4.14 12.22
C ILE A 215 -10.33 3.28 10.97
N ASP A 216 -10.79 3.89 9.88
CA ASP A 216 -11.04 3.17 8.64
C ASP A 216 -9.76 2.62 8.01
N PHE A 217 -8.68 3.41 7.99
CA PHE A 217 -7.39 2.94 7.52
C PHE A 217 -6.89 1.75 8.36
N PHE A 218 -6.98 1.85 9.69
CA PHE A 218 -6.61 0.75 10.56
C PHE A 218 -7.46 -0.51 10.34
N ARG A 219 -8.79 -0.36 10.27
CA ARG A 219 -9.70 -1.50 10.10
C ARG A 219 -9.51 -2.17 8.75
N PHE A 220 -9.54 -1.40 7.68
CA PHE A 220 -9.64 -1.93 6.32
C PHE A 220 -8.29 -2.27 5.71
N TYR A 221 -7.24 -1.52 6.07
CA TYR A 221 -5.90 -1.84 5.58
C TYR A 221 -5.09 -2.61 6.62
N VAL A 222 -4.85 -2.08 7.82
CA VAL A 222 -3.95 -2.76 8.79
C VAL A 222 -4.51 -4.12 9.23
N LEU A 223 -5.77 -4.18 9.69
CA LEU A 223 -6.37 -5.43 10.16
C LEU A 223 -6.79 -6.35 9.01
N GLU A 224 -7.57 -5.84 8.05
CA GLU A 224 -8.17 -6.64 6.97
C GLU A 224 -7.26 -6.83 5.76
N GLY A 225 -6.34 -5.91 5.49
CA GLY A 225 -5.45 -5.99 4.32
C GLY A 225 -4.11 -6.64 4.66
N ALA A 226 -3.37 -6.08 5.62
CA ALA A 226 -2.03 -6.51 5.99
C ALA A 226 -2.05 -7.77 6.86
N ILE A 227 -2.78 -7.74 7.97
CA ILE A 227 -2.74 -8.81 9.00
C ILE A 227 -3.71 -9.96 8.70
N LEU A 228 -4.87 -9.67 8.11
CA LEU A 228 -5.92 -10.63 7.77
C LEU A 228 -6.47 -11.42 8.97
N SER A 229 -6.46 -10.82 10.17
CA SER A 229 -6.88 -11.49 11.42
C SER A 229 -6.89 -10.56 12.63
N ALA A 230 -8.08 -10.23 13.15
CA ALA A 230 -8.21 -9.53 14.43
C ALA A 230 -7.59 -10.32 15.60
N LYS A 231 -7.74 -11.64 15.57
CA LYS A 231 -7.21 -12.53 16.60
C LYS A 231 -5.68 -12.49 16.61
N ASP A 232 -5.03 -12.55 15.45
CA ASP A 232 -3.57 -12.52 15.37
C ASP A 232 -3.04 -11.11 15.64
N TYR A 233 -3.79 -10.06 15.28
CA TYR A 233 -3.45 -8.71 15.70
C TYR A 233 -3.30 -8.61 17.23
N LEU A 234 -4.32 -9.05 17.98
CA LEU A 234 -4.33 -8.97 19.44
C LEU A 234 -3.33 -9.93 20.10
N ASN A 235 -3.19 -11.16 19.59
CA ASN A 235 -2.39 -12.20 20.25
C ASN A 235 -0.92 -12.23 19.82
N ILE A 236 -0.57 -11.57 18.71
CA ILE A 236 0.78 -11.60 18.13
C ILE A 236 1.31 -10.19 17.94
N HIS A 237 0.63 -9.38 17.14
CA HIS A 237 1.17 -8.10 16.68
C HIS A 237 1.24 -7.07 17.80
N VAL A 238 0.18 -6.92 18.62
CA VAL A 238 0.17 -6.04 19.79
C VAL A 238 1.28 -6.40 20.79
N PRO A 239 1.47 -7.68 21.19
CA PRO A 239 2.62 -8.08 22.00
C PRO A 239 3.98 -7.75 21.38
N VAL A 240 4.16 -7.93 20.07
CA VAL A 240 5.43 -7.62 19.39
C VAL A 240 5.70 -6.11 19.38
N LEU A 241 4.70 -5.28 19.07
CA LEU A 241 4.79 -3.81 19.15
C LEU A 241 5.13 -3.32 20.56
N SER A 242 4.68 -4.04 21.59
CA SER A 242 4.94 -3.72 23.00
C SER A 242 6.24 -4.35 23.54
N SER A 243 6.99 -5.07 22.70
CA SER A 243 8.19 -5.80 23.10
C SER A 243 9.46 -5.00 22.82
N SER A 244 10.60 -5.57 23.20
CA SER A 244 11.91 -5.03 22.88
C SER A 244 12.28 -5.08 21.39
N ALA A 245 11.43 -5.63 20.52
CA ALA A 245 11.61 -5.54 19.08
C ALA A 245 11.66 -4.07 18.61
N PHE A 246 10.86 -3.21 19.24
CA PHE A 246 10.77 -1.79 18.91
C PHE A 246 11.38 -0.91 20.00
N LYS A 247 11.95 0.22 19.57
CA LYS A 247 12.33 1.33 20.42
C LYS A 247 11.71 2.58 19.84
N TYR A 248 10.80 3.18 20.60
CA TYR A 248 10.12 4.40 20.21
C TYR A 248 10.80 5.62 20.83
N ASP A 249 11.12 6.60 19.99
CA ASP A 249 11.62 7.87 20.48
C ASP A 249 10.51 8.65 21.18
N LYS A 250 10.91 9.56 22.08
CA LYS A 250 9.97 10.40 22.83
C LYS A 250 9.05 11.19 21.89
N GLU A 251 9.63 11.81 20.86
CA GLU A 251 8.90 12.59 19.85
C GLU A 251 7.89 11.74 19.08
N PHE A 252 8.23 10.48 18.75
CA PHE A 252 7.30 9.54 18.13
C PHE A 252 6.10 9.26 19.05
N ILE A 253 6.34 8.95 20.33
CA ILE A 253 5.27 8.68 21.29
C ILE A 253 4.39 9.90 21.51
N GLU A 254 4.98 11.11 21.63
CA GLU A 254 4.23 12.36 21.75
C GLU A 254 3.30 12.61 20.55
N ALA A 255 3.78 12.33 19.33
CA ALA A 255 2.96 12.44 18.12
C ALA A 255 1.78 11.44 18.13
N VAL A 256 2.05 10.17 18.46
CA VAL A 256 1.05 9.08 18.49
C VAL A 256 0.00 9.32 19.58
N GLU A 257 0.43 9.68 20.79
CA GLU A 257 -0.48 10.05 21.89
C GLU A 257 -1.27 11.32 21.56
N GLY A 258 -0.65 12.25 20.84
CA GLY A 258 -1.32 13.42 20.27
C GLY A 258 -2.48 13.01 19.37
N ILE A 259 -2.24 12.16 18.38
CA ILE A 259 -3.28 11.62 17.49
C ILE A 259 -4.41 11.00 18.30
N TYR A 260 -4.10 10.09 19.22
CA TYR A 260 -5.12 9.43 20.01
C TYR A 260 -5.95 10.42 20.86
N SER A 261 -5.29 11.40 21.47
CA SER A 261 -5.96 12.46 22.25
C SER A 261 -6.88 13.31 21.38
N GLY A 262 -6.45 13.65 20.17
CA GLY A 262 -7.25 14.33 19.17
C GLY A 262 -8.48 13.52 18.75
N MET A 263 -8.31 12.22 18.53
CA MET A 263 -9.41 11.31 18.20
C MET A 263 -10.47 11.28 19.31
N ILE A 264 -10.05 11.22 20.59
CA ILE A 264 -10.99 11.33 21.72
C ILE A 264 -11.72 12.68 21.71
N ALA A 265 -10.97 13.78 21.53
CA ALA A 265 -11.52 15.13 21.53
C ALA A 265 -12.51 15.39 20.38
N SER A 266 -12.41 14.65 19.27
CA SER A 266 -13.34 14.75 18.14
C SER A 266 -14.77 14.29 18.49
N GLY A 267 -14.93 13.51 19.57
CA GLY A 267 -16.23 13.02 20.04
C GLY A 267 -16.82 11.86 19.21
N ILE A 268 -16.09 11.33 18.22
CA ILE A 268 -16.57 10.17 17.46
C ILE A 268 -16.52 8.88 18.30
N ASP A 269 -17.29 7.87 17.90
CA ASP A 269 -17.16 6.54 18.49
C ASP A 269 -15.87 5.86 17.99
N LEU A 270 -15.00 5.53 18.94
CA LEU A 270 -13.73 4.85 18.68
C LEU A 270 -13.87 3.32 18.70
N PHE A 271 -15.07 2.76 18.75
CA PHE A 271 -15.26 1.31 18.77
C PHE A 271 -14.79 0.63 17.48
N VAL A 272 -14.00 -0.44 17.61
CA VAL A 272 -13.52 -1.29 16.51
C VAL A 272 -14.23 -2.64 16.61
N PRO A 273 -15.24 -2.92 15.75
CA PRO A 273 -16.04 -4.14 15.84
C PRO A 273 -15.23 -5.43 15.76
N GLU A 274 -14.19 -5.45 14.92
CA GLU A 274 -13.35 -6.63 14.69
C GLU A 274 -12.57 -7.03 15.95
N LEU A 275 -12.22 -6.05 16.78
CA LEU A 275 -11.47 -6.26 18.02
C LEU A 275 -12.37 -6.34 19.26
N ASN A 276 -13.66 -6.02 19.11
CA ASN A 276 -14.63 -5.88 20.20
C ASN A 276 -14.11 -4.98 21.34
N ARG A 277 -13.45 -3.88 20.99
CA ARG A 277 -12.96 -2.87 21.94
C ARG A 277 -12.85 -1.50 21.28
N LYS A 278 -12.66 -0.46 22.09
CA LYS A 278 -12.28 0.86 21.60
C LYS A 278 -10.86 0.84 21.03
N PHE A 279 -10.63 1.70 20.04
CA PHE A 279 -9.34 2.08 19.51
C PHE A 279 -8.43 2.62 20.62
N GLN A 280 -7.13 2.38 20.51
CA GLN A 280 -6.11 2.65 21.51
C GLN A 280 -4.85 3.23 20.86
N VAL A 281 -3.95 3.80 21.67
CA VAL A 281 -2.64 4.33 21.21
C VAL A 281 -1.85 3.30 20.41
N ILE A 282 -1.85 2.03 20.83
CA ILE A 282 -1.15 0.94 20.14
C ILE A 282 -1.66 0.70 18.71
N ASP A 283 -2.91 1.06 18.42
CA ASP A 283 -3.48 0.96 17.07
C ASP A 283 -2.91 2.07 16.14
N VAL A 284 -2.60 3.26 16.68
CA VAL A 284 -1.85 4.31 15.94
C VAL A 284 -0.40 3.89 15.68
N ILE A 285 0.23 3.23 16.66
CA ILE A 285 1.57 2.65 16.47
C ILE A 285 1.53 1.59 15.37
N ALA A 286 0.49 0.73 15.36
CA ALA A 286 0.30 -0.29 14.33
C ALA A 286 0.16 0.30 12.91
N ILE A 287 -0.51 1.45 12.76
CA ILE A 287 -0.55 2.19 11.49
C ILE A 287 0.87 2.57 11.04
N ASN A 288 1.69 3.12 11.94
CA ASN A 288 3.03 3.59 11.59
C ASN A 288 4.05 2.46 11.37
N ALA A 289 3.77 1.26 11.91
CA ALA A 289 4.59 0.06 11.78
C ALA A 289 3.97 -1.00 10.84
N TYR A 290 3.04 -0.62 9.96
CA TYR A 290 2.27 -1.60 9.17
C TYR A 290 3.15 -2.50 8.30
N ILE A 291 4.28 -1.98 7.80
CA ILE A 291 5.26 -2.73 6.98
C ILE A 291 5.85 -3.87 7.82
N GLU A 292 6.22 -3.56 9.06
CA GLU A 292 6.70 -4.54 10.03
C GLU A 292 5.61 -5.56 10.39
N LEU A 293 4.35 -5.14 10.50
CA LEU A 293 3.24 -6.05 10.78
C LEU A 293 2.92 -6.97 9.59
N GLU A 294 2.96 -6.46 8.36
CA GLU A 294 2.79 -7.25 7.14
C GLU A 294 3.89 -8.31 7.02
N TYR A 295 5.13 -7.98 7.39
CA TYR A 295 6.21 -8.95 7.45
C TYR A 295 5.88 -10.08 8.41
N ILE A 296 5.38 -9.78 9.62
CA ILE A 296 4.99 -10.80 10.61
C ILE A 296 3.86 -11.68 10.06
N ALA A 297 2.85 -11.07 9.44
CA ALA A 297 1.74 -11.80 8.84
C ALA A 297 2.20 -12.76 7.72
N SER A 298 3.20 -12.35 6.93
CA SER A 298 3.68 -13.09 5.76
C SER A 298 4.77 -14.12 6.08
N HIS A 299 5.62 -13.86 7.08
CA HIS A 299 6.83 -14.65 7.37
C HIS A 299 6.81 -15.29 8.78
N GLY A 300 5.83 -14.96 9.61
CA GLY A 300 5.80 -15.31 11.03
C GLY A 300 6.59 -14.33 11.90
N VAL A 301 6.56 -14.56 13.22
CA VAL A 301 7.25 -13.68 14.16
C VAL A 301 8.77 -13.88 14.08
N PRO A 302 9.56 -12.81 13.90
CA PRO A 302 11.01 -12.89 13.89
C PRO A 302 11.57 -13.25 15.29
N ASN A 303 12.85 -13.61 15.34
CA ASN A 303 13.53 -13.77 16.62
C ASN A 303 13.62 -12.42 17.33
N ILE A 304 13.28 -12.31 18.61
CA ILE A 304 13.40 -11.06 19.37
C ILE A 304 14.56 -11.19 20.36
N ALA A 305 15.60 -10.34 20.23
CA ALA A 305 16.93 -10.57 20.80
C ALA A 305 17.01 -10.51 22.35
N SER A 306 15.96 -10.05 23.04
CA SER A 306 15.94 -9.87 24.50
C SER A 306 14.62 -10.35 25.11
N ASN A 307 14.32 -11.65 24.98
CA ASN A 307 13.06 -12.20 25.48
C ASN A 307 13.13 -12.63 26.96
N ASN A 308 12.95 -11.66 27.86
CA ASN A 308 12.38 -11.91 29.21
C ASN A 308 10.88 -11.55 29.30
N TYR A 309 10.31 -10.88 28.30
CA TYR A 309 8.92 -10.37 28.33
C TYR A 309 7.87 -11.21 27.59
N LEU A 310 8.27 -11.98 26.56
CA LEU A 310 7.36 -12.96 26.00
C LEU A 310 7.29 -14.14 26.97
N THR A 311 6.10 -14.40 27.53
CA THR A 311 5.90 -15.58 28.37
C THR A 311 6.36 -16.82 27.59
N GLN A 312 6.95 -17.79 28.27
CA GLN A 312 7.35 -19.05 27.64
C GLN A 312 6.20 -19.68 26.84
N SER A 313 4.97 -19.52 27.33
CA SER A 313 3.73 -19.92 26.65
C SER A 313 3.43 -19.15 25.36
N LEU A 314 3.74 -17.85 25.27
CA LEU A 314 3.59 -17.08 24.04
C LEU A 314 4.68 -17.49 23.04
N ARG A 315 5.91 -17.68 23.50
CA ARG A 315 7.00 -18.19 22.66
C ARG A 315 6.68 -19.57 22.09
N GLU A 316 6.16 -20.49 22.90
CA GLU A 316 5.71 -21.81 22.45
C GLU A 316 4.53 -21.72 21.47
N LYS A 317 3.55 -20.83 21.71
CA LYS A 317 2.45 -20.57 20.76
C LYS A 317 2.94 -20.00 19.43
N LEU A 318 3.88 -19.07 19.47
CA LEU A 318 4.47 -18.44 18.27
C LEU A 318 5.33 -19.44 17.48
N LEU A 319 6.09 -20.31 18.16
CA LEU A 319 6.87 -21.37 17.53
C LEU A 319 5.99 -22.52 17.01
N ALA A 320 4.86 -22.80 17.66
CA ALA A 320 3.89 -23.81 17.26
C ALA A 320 2.99 -23.35 16.10
N GLN A 321 2.83 -22.04 15.92
CA GLN A 321 2.21 -21.47 14.73
C GLN A 321 3.17 -21.66 13.55
N ARG A 322 3.00 -22.79 12.85
CA ARG A 322 3.43 -22.89 11.46
C ARG A 322 2.88 -21.67 10.71
N PRO A 323 3.64 -21.06 9.78
CA PRO A 323 3.09 -20.03 8.90
C PRO A 323 1.71 -20.50 8.43
N ARG A 324 0.68 -19.65 8.55
CA ARG A 324 -0.61 -19.92 7.91
C ARG A 324 -0.26 -20.43 6.52
N SER A 325 -0.72 -21.66 6.27
CA SER A 325 -0.38 -22.59 5.19
C SER A 325 0.30 -21.98 3.95
N ALA A 326 1.08 -22.80 3.25
CA ALA A 326 1.56 -22.50 1.90
C ALA A 326 0.50 -21.89 0.94
N LEU A 327 -0.81 -21.99 1.26
CA LEU A 327 -1.95 -21.26 0.67
C LEU A 327 -1.75 -19.75 0.44
N HIS A 328 -1.10 -19.00 1.34
CA HIS A 328 -1.06 -17.53 1.26
C HIS A 328 0.30 -16.94 0.87
N ARG A 329 1.26 -17.78 0.47
CA ARG A 329 2.60 -17.34 0.06
C ARG A 329 2.63 -16.55 -1.25
N SER A 330 1.51 -16.40 -1.95
CA SER A 330 1.44 -15.72 -3.24
C SER A 330 1.10 -14.23 -3.15
N LYS A 331 0.91 -13.63 -1.96
CA LYS A 331 0.66 -12.18 -1.90
C LYS A 331 1.77 -11.46 -2.68
N PRO A 332 1.44 -10.72 -3.75
CA PRO A 332 2.42 -9.84 -4.36
C PRO A 332 2.78 -8.81 -3.29
N HIS A 333 4.03 -8.88 -2.80
CA HIS A 333 4.55 -7.93 -1.83
C HIS A 333 4.35 -6.50 -2.33
N ALA A 334 4.18 -5.54 -1.40
CA ALA A 334 4.20 -4.11 -1.68
C ALA A 334 5.25 -3.80 -2.77
N ALA A 335 4.75 -3.30 -3.89
CA ALA A 335 5.53 -3.09 -5.10
C ALA A 335 5.73 -1.58 -5.21
N CYS A 336 6.97 -1.11 -5.24
CA CYS A 336 7.27 0.30 -5.45
C CYS A 336 8.34 0.39 -6.51
N THR A 337 8.29 1.40 -7.34
CA THR A 337 9.35 1.67 -8.33
C THR A 337 9.62 3.15 -8.38
N GLN A 338 10.90 3.51 -8.43
CA GLN A 338 11.34 4.89 -8.43
C GLN A 338 12.56 5.07 -9.33
N PHE A 339 12.61 6.21 -10.00
CA PHE A 339 13.74 6.60 -10.83
C PHE A 339 13.97 8.10 -10.75
N SER A 340 15.24 8.48 -10.82
CA SER A 340 15.66 9.88 -10.93
C SER A 340 16.60 10.05 -12.11
N VAL A 341 16.44 11.14 -12.85
CA VAL A 341 17.33 11.54 -13.96
C VAL A 341 17.75 13.00 -13.82
N TRP A 342 18.94 13.35 -14.29
CA TRP A 342 19.47 14.72 -14.23
C TRP A 342 20.50 14.99 -15.35
N ASN A 343 21.17 16.15 -15.31
CA ASN A 343 22.20 16.58 -16.27
C ASN A 343 21.80 16.36 -17.73
N GLU A 344 22.42 15.41 -18.43
CA GLU A 344 22.20 15.18 -19.86
C GLU A 344 20.70 15.01 -20.17
N PHE A 345 19.96 14.26 -19.35
CA PHE A 345 18.52 14.03 -19.50
C PHE A 345 17.69 15.30 -19.39
N THR A 346 18.16 16.26 -18.60
CA THR A 346 17.45 17.49 -18.32
C THR A 346 18.07 18.71 -18.96
N SER A 347 19.11 18.55 -19.77
CA SER A 347 19.88 19.69 -20.32
C SER A 347 19.20 20.38 -21.51
N THR A 348 18.76 19.60 -22.50
CA THR A 348 18.42 20.13 -23.84
C THR A 348 16.92 20.09 -24.13
N ASN A 349 16.24 19.02 -23.72
CA ASN A 349 14.85 18.74 -24.10
C ASN A 349 13.83 19.00 -22.97
N CYS A 350 14.26 19.63 -21.88
CA CYS A 350 13.39 20.06 -20.79
C CYS A 350 13.02 21.54 -20.95
N PRO A 351 11.89 21.97 -20.34
CA PRO A 351 11.57 23.38 -20.19
C PRO A 351 12.76 24.16 -19.60
N PRO A 352 13.06 25.39 -20.07
CA PRO A 352 14.23 26.18 -19.63
C PRO A 352 14.37 26.29 -18.10
N GLU A 353 13.26 26.42 -17.40
CA GLU A 353 13.19 26.52 -15.94
C GLU A 353 13.53 25.20 -15.22
N GLN A 354 13.51 24.06 -15.90
CA GLN A 354 13.89 22.73 -15.40
C GLN A 354 15.29 22.30 -15.85
N GLN A 355 15.93 23.06 -16.75
CA GLN A 355 17.15 22.60 -17.38
C GLN A 355 18.28 22.39 -16.39
N ASN A 356 19.00 21.27 -16.51
CA ASN A 356 20.08 20.87 -15.61
C ASN A 356 19.68 20.64 -14.14
N ASN A 357 18.39 20.52 -13.85
CA ASN A 357 17.91 20.07 -12.55
C ASN A 357 17.61 18.56 -12.55
N ILE A 358 17.24 18.02 -11.39
CA ILE A 358 16.80 16.63 -11.24
C ILE A 358 15.29 16.51 -11.49
N ILE A 359 14.85 15.37 -12.03
CA ILE A 359 13.44 14.96 -11.98
C ILE A 359 13.40 13.56 -11.33
N SER A 360 12.57 13.40 -10.30
CA SER A 360 12.38 12.13 -9.59
C SER A 360 10.94 11.69 -9.68
N VAL A 361 10.72 10.39 -9.90
CA VAL A 361 9.37 9.82 -10.00
C VAL A 361 9.23 8.55 -9.18
N ARG A 362 8.00 8.27 -8.73
CA ARG A 362 7.62 7.05 -8.01
C ARG A 362 6.24 6.53 -8.40
N ASN A 363 6.11 5.21 -8.43
CA ASN A 363 4.86 4.47 -8.21
C ASN A 363 4.81 3.83 -6.82
N MET A 364 3.67 3.95 -6.15
CA MET A 364 3.30 3.19 -4.96
C MET A 364 2.28 2.12 -5.35
N ASP A 365 2.61 0.85 -5.12
CA ASP A 365 1.79 -0.31 -5.49
C ASP A 365 1.69 -1.31 -4.33
N GLY A 366 0.62 -2.10 -4.34
CA GLY A 366 0.52 -3.32 -3.54
C GLY A 366 -0.16 -3.15 -2.17
N GLU A 367 -0.49 -1.92 -1.76
CA GLU A 367 -1.33 -1.68 -0.60
C GLU A 367 -2.84 -1.77 -0.87
N ILE A 368 -3.26 -2.23 -2.07
CA ILE A 368 -4.68 -2.28 -2.45
C ILE A 368 -5.43 -3.33 -1.62
N ASP A 369 -6.22 -2.85 -0.66
CA ASP A 369 -7.18 -3.65 0.07
C ASP A 369 -8.53 -3.80 -0.67
N MET A 370 -9.35 -4.75 -0.22
CA MET A 370 -10.66 -5.03 -0.83
C MET A 370 -11.60 -3.82 -0.79
N LYS A 371 -11.45 -2.91 0.19
CA LYS A 371 -12.26 -1.71 0.33
C LYS A 371 -11.59 -0.48 -0.29
N ARG A 372 -10.37 -0.63 -0.81
CA ARG A 372 -9.53 0.42 -1.43
C ARG A 372 -9.32 1.63 -0.52
N VAL A 373 -9.24 1.41 0.79
CA VAL A 373 -9.02 2.52 1.73
C VAL A 373 -7.72 3.25 1.42
N THR A 374 -6.70 2.58 0.89
CA THR A 374 -5.42 3.21 0.53
C THR A 374 -5.53 4.18 -0.65
N VAL A 375 -6.44 3.92 -1.59
CA VAL A 375 -6.77 4.86 -2.67
C VAL A 375 -7.68 5.98 -2.17
N HIS A 376 -8.73 5.64 -1.43
CA HIS A 376 -9.73 6.60 -0.93
C HIS A 376 -9.21 7.55 0.14
N ALA A 377 -8.27 7.08 0.94
CA ALA A 377 -7.71 7.81 2.06
C ALA A 377 -6.34 8.41 1.76
N ILE A 378 -5.92 8.52 0.49
CA ILE A 378 -4.69 9.27 0.19
C ILE A 378 -4.78 10.67 0.80
N LEU A 379 -3.68 11.16 1.35
CA LEU A 379 -3.62 12.41 2.10
C LEU A 379 -2.29 13.13 1.82
N LEU A 380 -2.38 14.38 1.41
CA LEU A 380 -1.23 15.28 1.40
C LEU A 380 -1.13 15.96 2.76
N SER A 381 -0.11 15.65 3.54
CA SER A 381 0.12 16.31 4.83
C SER A 381 1.22 17.35 4.69
N THR A 382 0.96 18.61 5.06
CA THR A 382 1.99 19.65 5.12
C THR A 382 2.39 19.88 6.57
N ILE A 383 3.67 19.74 6.88
CA ILE A 383 4.17 19.72 8.26
C ILE A 383 5.08 20.92 8.49
N GLU A 384 4.76 21.74 9.50
CA GLU A 384 5.59 22.84 9.99
C GLU A 384 5.94 22.61 11.47
N SER A 385 7.23 22.59 11.80
CA SER A 385 7.71 22.41 13.18
C SER A 385 7.89 23.76 13.87
N THR A 386 7.71 23.80 15.19
CA THR A 386 8.13 24.95 16.01
C THR A 386 9.64 25.03 16.20
N ASN A 387 10.38 23.94 15.91
CA ASN A 387 11.83 23.95 15.94
C ASN A 387 12.37 24.58 14.65
N SER A 388 13.11 25.69 14.77
CA SER A 388 13.66 26.45 13.65
C SER A 388 14.73 25.72 12.84
N PHE A 389 15.26 24.60 13.33
CA PHE A 389 16.22 23.76 12.61
C PHE A 389 15.54 22.69 11.75
N ASP A 390 14.27 22.41 11.99
CA ASP A 390 13.51 21.46 11.20
C ASP A 390 13.04 22.13 9.90
N ARG A 391 13.01 21.35 8.83
CA ARG A 391 12.46 21.76 7.54
C ARG A 391 10.96 21.49 7.50
N LYS A 392 10.19 22.44 6.97
CA LYS A 392 8.81 22.12 6.60
C LYS A 392 8.79 21.17 5.41
N TYR A 393 7.85 20.24 5.39
CA TYR A 393 7.79 19.21 4.35
C TYR A 393 6.36 18.81 4.00
N ILE A 394 6.22 18.20 2.83
CA ILE A 394 4.98 17.60 2.35
C ILE A 394 5.18 16.09 2.38
N SER A 395 4.20 15.38 2.93
CA SER A 395 4.10 13.92 2.93
C SER A 395 2.89 13.49 2.12
N VAL A 396 3.03 12.45 1.30
CA VAL A 396 1.92 11.81 0.57
C VAL A 396 1.73 10.43 1.18
N MET A 397 0.75 10.32 2.08
CA MET A 397 0.53 9.15 2.94
C MET A 397 -0.98 8.96 3.19
N TRP A 398 -1.34 8.33 4.30
CA TRP A 398 -2.70 8.12 4.76
C TRP A 398 -2.90 8.70 6.17
N PRO A 399 -4.15 8.89 6.62
CA PRO A 399 -4.48 9.31 7.97
C PRO A 399 -3.89 8.37 9.03
N GLY A 400 -3.42 8.94 10.13
CA GLY A 400 -2.88 8.21 11.28
C GLY A 400 -1.36 8.02 11.26
N PHE A 401 -0.69 8.35 10.16
CA PHE A 401 0.77 8.38 10.10
C PHE A 401 1.33 9.63 10.80
N VAL A 402 2.32 9.40 11.67
CA VAL A 402 3.24 10.44 12.18
C VAL A 402 4.57 10.42 11.42
N GLY A 403 4.90 9.28 10.80
CA GLY A 403 6.01 9.13 9.87
C GLY A 403 5.63 9.44 8.41
N THR A 404 6.51 9.09 7.47
CA THR A 404 6.26 9.18 6.04
C THR A 404 6.96 8.06 5.26
N LEU A 405 6.41 7.66 4.13
CA LEU A 405 7.08 6.81 3.14
C LEU A 405 7.33 7.57 1.83
N SER A 406 6.71 8.73 1.65
CA SER A 406 6.87 9.62 0.50
C SER A 406 6.89 11.07 0.95
N ALA A 407 8.03 11.76 0.87
CA ALA A 407 8.07 13.17 1.25
C ALA A 407 9.12 14.01 0.53
N ILE A 408 8.86 15.33 0.51
CA ILE A 408 9.71 16.38 -0.02
C ILE A 408 9.74 17.53 0.97
N ASN A 409 10.91 18.09 1.27
CA ASN A 409 11.03 19.28 2.13
C ASN A 409 11.23 20.59 1.33
N GLU A 410 11.17 21.72 2.03
CA GLU A 410 11.28 23.07 1.45
C GLU A 410 12.63 23.35 0.77
N ASP A 411 13.68 22.63 1.16
CA ASP A 411 15.02 22.73 0.58
C ASP A 411 15.14 21.94 -0.74
N GLY A 412 14.11 21.17 -1.10
CA GLY A 412 14.09 20.30 -2.27
C GLY A 412 14.80 18.98 -2.05
N VAL A 413 14.86 18.49 -0.80
CA VAL A 413 15.26 17.11 -0.48
C VAL A 413 14.02 16.23 -0.54
N TYR A 414 14.10 15.20 -1.37
CA TYR A 414 13.07 14.21 -1.66
C TYR A 414 13.52 12.87 -1.12
N SER A 415 12.58 12.10 -0.55
CA SER A 415 12.84 10.72 -0.18
C SER A 415 11.59 9.87 -0.21
N MET A 416 11.79 8.61 -0.60
CA MET A 416 10.73 7.65 -0.77
C MET A 416 11.21 6.22 -0.49
N MET A 417 10.39 5.42 0.20
CA MET A 417 10.73 4.07 0.65
C MET A 417 10.15 2.98 -0.26
N ASN A 418 10.97 2.04 -0.71
CA ASN A 418 10.52 0.77 -1.28
C ASN A 418 10.74 -0.36 -0.26
N TYR A 419 9.85 -1.35 -0.30
CA TYR A 419 10.03 -2.58 0.47
C TYR A 419 11.32 -3.29 0.04
N GLY A 420 12.26 -3.47 0.96
CA GLY A 420 13.52 -4.15 0.72
C GLY A 420 13.45 -5.61 1.14
N ARG A 421 14.36 -6.44 0.62
CA ARG A 421 14.50 -7.81 1.13
C ARG A 421 15.39 -7.83 2.37
N THR A 422 15.16 -8.79 3.25
CA THR A 422 15.89 -8.99 4.50
C THR A 422 16.57 -10.35 4.55
N HIS A 423 17.65 -10.46 5.32
CA HIS A 423 18.35 -11.70 5.59
C HIS A 423 17.42 -12.77 6.22
N PRO A 424 17.52 -14.05 5.80
CA PRO A 424 16.84 -15.17 6.47
C PRO A 424 17.11 -15.19 7.98
N ASN A 425 16.19 -15.79 8.75
CA ASN A 425 16.27 -15.89 10.21
C ASN A 425 16.38 -14.51 10.89
N THR A 426 15.55 -13.59 10.43
CA THR A 426 15.50 -12.21 10.89
C THR A 426 15.40 -12.12 12.41
N THR A 427 16.20 -11.24 13.01
CA THR A 427 16.20 -10.96 14.44
C THR A 427 15.94 -9.48 14.69
N TRP A 428 14.95 -9.16 15.50
CA TRP A 428 14.57 -7.79 15.83
C TRP A 428 14.95 -7.43 17.26
N SER A 429 15.43 -6.21 17.45
CA SER A 429 15.63 -5.62 18.77
C SER A 429 15.90 -4.13 18.63
N SER A 430 15.14 -3.32 19.35
CA SER A 430 15.30 -1.86 19.43
C SER A 430 15.25 -1.16 18.07
N GLY A 431 14.43 -1.63 17.13
CA GLY A 431 14.23 -0.95 15.84
C GLY A 431 13.17 0.14 15.90
N ALA A 432 13.22 1.07 14.96
CA ALA A 432 12.17 2.06 14.74
C ALA A 432 11.32 1.67 13.53
N PRO A 433 10.03 2.06 13.47
CA PRO A 433 9.25 1.94 12.24
C PRO A 433 9.93 2.71 11.10
N VAL A 434 10.04 2.10 9.92
CA VAL A 434 10.75 2.71 8.78
C VAL A 434 10.15 4.05 8.35
N SER A 435 8.83 4.22 8.52
CA SER A 435 8.14 5.48 8.24
C SER A 435 8.63 6.63 9.13
N TRP A 436 8.99 6.34 10.39
CA TRP A 436 9.55 7.31 11.32
C TRP A 436 10.98 7.70 10.94
N ILE A 437 11.80 6.72 10.55
CA ILE A 437 13.18 6.95 10.06
C ILE A 437 13.17 7.94 8.90
N LEU A 438 12.30 7.72 7.91
CA LEU A 438 12.24 8.58 6.73
C LEU A 438 11.78 10.01 7.06
N LYS A 439 10.79 10.15 7.97
CA LYS A 439 10.33 11.45 8.46
C LYS A 439 11.48 12.24 9.08
N GLU A 440 12.24 11.59 9.97
CA GLU A 440 13.35 12.22 10.67
C GLU A 440 14.46 12.68 9.71
N VAL A 441 14.79 11.86 8.70
CA VAL A 441 15.76 12.26 7.66
C VAL A 441 15.24 13.46 6.88
N ILE A 442 14.01 13.43 6.37
CA ILE A 442 13.45 14.50 5.54
C ILE A 442 13.34 15.81 6.31
N GLN A 443 12.90 15.75 7.56
CA GLN A 443 12.71 16.95 8.37
C GLN A 443 14.03 17.57 8.82
N LYS A 444 15.06 16.77 9.11
CA LYS A 444 16.33 17.28 9.67
C LYS A 444 17.45 17.48 8.63
N THR A 445 17.23 17.13 7.36
CA THR A 445 18.26 17.26 6.32
C THR A 445 18.05 18.52 5.49
N SER A 446 18.98 19.48 5.61
CA SER A 446 19.05 20.60 4.67
C SER A 446 19.66 20.17 3.34
N LEU A 447 19.56 21.04 2.34
CA LEU A 447 20.16 20.79 1.04
C LEU A 447 21.66 20.48 1.12
N GLU A 448 22.42 21.24 1.92
CA GLU A 448 23.87 21.07 2.07
C GLU A 448 24.24 19.74 2.73
N LEU A 449 23.34 19.21 3.55
CA LEU A 449 23.52 17.95 4.26
C LEU A 449 23.03 16.74 3.46
N ALA A 450 22.33 16.94 2.34
CA ALA A 450 21.73 15.88 1.53
C ALA A 450 22.75 15.05 0.72
N THR A 451 23.88 14.67 1.32
CA THR A 451 24.91 13.82 0.73
C THR A 451 24.69 12.35 1.11
N PRO A 452 25.15 11.39 0.28
CA PRO A 452 25.06 9.97 0.59
C PRO A 452 25.69 9.63 1.95
N SER A 453 26.86 10.22 2.24
CA SER A 453 27.60 9.94 3.48
C SER A 453 26.88 10.44 4.74
N TYR A 454 26.34 11.66 4.70
CA TYR A 454 25.61 12.24 5.83
C TYR A 454 24.33 11.47 6.11
N ILE A 455 23.53 11.20 5.07
CA ILE A 455 22.25 10.49 5.24
C ILE A 455 22.48 9.08 5.80
N GLN A 456 23.46 8.33 5.28
CA GLN A 456 23.80 7.02 5.82
C GLN A 456 24.22 7.11 7.30
N GLN A 457 25.12 8.02 7.64
CA GLN A 457 25.58 8.22 9.02
C GLN A 457 24.44 8.64 9.94
N PHE A 458 23.54 9.52 9.48
CA PHE A 458 22.38 9.96 10.24
C PHE A 458 21.45 8.77 10.54
N ILE A 459 21.12 7.95 9.55
CA ILE A 459 20.26 6.78 9.73
C ILE A 459 20.90 5.79 10.71
N GLU A 460 22.16 5.44 10.47
CA GLU A 460 22.86 4.44 11.29
C GLU A 460 23.18 4.92 12.71
N LYS A 461 23.38 6.22 12.91
CA LYS A 461 23.62 6.77 14.25
C LYS A 461 22.35 6.77 15.09
N ASN A 462 21.21 7.11 14.50
CA ASN A 462 19.98 7.36 15.25
C ASN A 462 19.06 6.13 15.32
N PHE A 463 19.06 5.27 14.30
CA PHE A 463 18.05 4.20 14.15
C PHE A 463 18.62 2.79 14.01
N ARG A 464 19.94 2.64 14.16
CA ARG A 464 20.56 1.31 14.18
C ARG A 464 19.97 0.47 15.32
N SER A 465 19.32 -0.63 14.94
CA SER A 465 18.85 -1.67 15.84
C SER A 465 20.03 -2.40 16.47
N GLN A 466 19.78 -3.15 17.56
CA GLN A 466 20.85 -3.86 18.27
C GLN A 466 21.67 -4.81 17.36
N PRO A 467 21.08 -5.53 16.40
CA PRO A 467 21.85 -6.38 15.50
C PRO A 467 22.66 -5.65 14.41
N GLY A 468 22.46 -4.34 14.22
CA GLY A 468 23.37 -3.50 13.42
C GLY A 468 22.73 -2.70 12.28
N GLY A 469 21.55 -3.07 11.82
CA GLY A 469 20.86 -2.39 10.70
C GLY A 469 19.69 -1.52 11.15
N ALA A 470 19.24 -0.59 10.30
CA ALA A 470 18.19 0.36 10.66
C ALA A 470 16.77 -0.13 10.30
N CYS A 471 16.65 -1.09 9.38
CA CYS A 471 15.36 -1.47 8.81
C CYS A 471 14.97 -2.90 9.18
N LEU A 472 14.04 -3.06 10.13
CA LEU A 472 13.65 -4.36 10.69
C LEU A 472 13.26 -5.41 9.61
N THR A 473 12.50 -4.99 8.60
CA THR A 473 11.99 -5.87 7.53
C THR A 473 12.79 -5.85 6.23
N GLY A 474 13.83 -5.02 6.14
CA GLY A 474 14.43 -4.63 4.87
C GLY A 474 13.79 -3.36 4.29
N CYS A 475 14.61 -2.43 3.82
CA CYS A 475 14.16 -1.19 3.18
C CYS A 475 15.11 -0.78 2.06
N ILE A 476 14.56 -0.08 1.07
CA ILE A 476 15.31 0.58 0.00
C ILE A 476 14.82 2.03 -0.04
N LEU A 477 15.62 2.96 0.46
CA LEU A 477 15.27 4.38 0.58
C LEU A 477 15.95 5.15 -0.54
N VAL A 478 15.18 5.70 -1.47
CA VAL A 478 15.69 6.56 -2.55
C VAL A 478 15.69 8.00 -2.08
N PHE A 479 16.83 8.65 -2.17
CA PHE A 479 17.00 10.07 -1.85
C PHE A 479 17.35 10.83 -3.12
N SER A 480 16.80 12.03 -3.24
CA SER A 480 17.14 12.97 -4.29
C SER A 480 17.16 14.39 -3.73
N HIS A 481 17.94 15.28 -4.32
CA HIS A 481 17.90 16.69 -3.97
C HIS A 481 18.05 17.59 -5.20
N ARG A 482 17.51 18.81 -5.14
CA ARG A 482 17.68 19.80 -6.21
C ARG A 482 19.16 20.07 -6.50
N ILE A 483 19.48 20.33 -7.76
CA ILE A 483 20.84 20.69 -8.18
C ILE A 483 21.01 22.20 -7.98
N THR A 484 22.12 22.59 -7.37
CA THR A 484 22.51 24.00 -7.22
C THR A 484 23.96 24.19 -7.64
N SER A 485 24.33 25.42 -7.98
CA SER A 485 25.72 25.77 -8.30
C SER A 485 26.64 25.80 -7.07
N ASN A 486 26.20 25.34 -5.90
CA ASN A 486 26.99 25.34 -4.67
C ASN A 486 28.11 24.29 -4.75
N SER A 487 29.34 24.71 -4.51
CA SER A 487 30.55 23.90 -4.65
C SER A 487 30.61 22.70 -3.69
N SER A 488 29.94 22.76 -2.52
CA SER A 488 29.99 21.68 -1.52
C SER A 488 29.29 20.40 -1.99
N LEU A 489 28.26 20.50 -2.84
CA LEU A 489 27.51 19.36 -3.38
C LEU A 489 27.98 18.95 -4.78
N GLN A 490 28.84 19.74 -5.42
CA GLN A 490 29.23 19.57 -6.83
C GLN A 490 29.89 18.21 -7.12
N ASN A 491 30.47 17.56 -6.10
CA ASN A 491 31.10 16.24 -6.20
C ASN A 491 30.19 15.08 -5.75
N SER A 492 28.98 15.37 -5.27
CA SER A 492 28.01 14.36 -4.84
C SER A 492 26.94 14.16 -5.90
N PRO A 493 26.55 12.92 -6.25
CA PRO A 493 25.39 12.72 -7.11
C PRO A 493 24.13 13.26 -6.43
N PRO A 494 23.22 13.90 -7.18
CA PRO A 494 21.99 14.48 -6.63
C PRO A 494 20.93 13.43 -6.27
N SER A 495 21.19 12.15 -6.54
CA SER A 495 20.35 11.04 -6.13
C SER A 495 21.16 9.78 -5.83
N PHE A 496 20.72 9.04 -4.82
CA PHE A 496 21.36 7.85 -4.28
C PHE A 496 20.34 6.98 -3.54
N VAL A 497 20.69 5.72 -3.22
CA VAL A 497 19.78 4.74 -2.62
C VAL A 497 20.40 4.08 -1.42
N TYR A 498 19.77 4.16 -0.25
CA TYR A 498 20.15 3.40 0.93
C TYR A 498 19.43 2.05 0.96
N GLU A 499 20.16 0.95 0.88
CA GLU A 499 19.62 -0.42 0.95
C GLU A 499 20.02 -1.03 2.29
N SER A 500 19.07 -1.46 3.10
CA SER A 500 19.32 -1.91 4.47
C SER A 500 18.37 -3.00 4.92
N ASP A 501 18.79 -3.80 5.90
CA ASP A 501 17.93 -4.68 6.69
C ASP A 501 18.24 -4.51 8.20
N TRP A 502 17.91 -5.51 9.02
CA TRP A 502 18.14 -5.51 10.46
C TRP A 502 19.62 -5.73 10.85
N LYS A 503 20.49 -6.22 9.94
CA LYS A 503 21.92 -6.45 10.19
C LYS A 503 22.80 -5.28 9.79
N GLY A 504 22.43 -4.54 8.74
CA GLY A 504 23.22 -3.41 8.27
C GLY A 504 22.58 -2.69 7.10
N GLY A 505 23.37 -1.88 6.42
CA GLY A 505 22.96 -1.22 5.19
C GLY A 505 24.14 -0.68 4.40
N MET A 506 23.88 -0.34 3.14
CA MET A 506 24.85 0.26 2.23
C MET A 506 24.20 1.34 1.38
N MET A 507 25.00 2.36 1.06
CA MET A 507 24.61 3.43 0.16
C MET A 507 25.03 3.12 -1.27
N ARG A 508 24.05 2.97 -2.15
CA ARG A 508 24.21 2.78 -3.59
C ARG A 508 24.20 4.11 -4.33
N LEU A 509 25.25 4.33 -5.09
CA LEU A 509 25.48 5.47 -5.96
C LEU A 509 25.13 5.11 -7.42
N PRO A 510 24.99 6.12 -8.32
CA PRO A 510 24.79 5.88 -9.73
C PRO A 510 25.87 4.98 -10.33
N GLN A 511 25.53 4.29 -11.42
CA GLN A 511 26.40 3.31 -12.12
C GLN A 511 26.75 2.03 -11.33
N GLN A 512 26.40 1.95 -10.04
CA GLN A 512 26.64 0.73 -9.27
C GLN A 512 25.62 -0.39 -9.56
N ALA A 513 24.54 -0.09 -10.29
CA ALA A 513 23.55 -1.04 -10.81
C ALA A 513 23.18 -0.66 -12.26
N PHE A 514 22.53 -1.55 -13.01
CA PHE A 514 22.05 -1.24 -14.36
C PHE A 514 21.05 -0.06 -14.34
N PRO A 515 21.09 0.93 -15.25
CA PRO A 515 21.97 1.04 -16.41
C PRO A 515 23.36 1.63 -16.08
N ARG A 516 24.40 0.77 -16.10
CA ARG A 516 25.73 1.08 -15.52
C ARG A 516 26.51 2.18 -16.25
N PHE A 517 26.22 2.41 -17.52
CA PHE A 517 26.89 3.43 -18.35
C PHE A 517 26.19 4.79 -18.29
N VAL A 518 25.03 4.88 -17.65
CA VAL A 518 24.30 6.14 -17.49
C VAL A 518 24.69 6.76 -16.15
N LYS A 519 25.42 7.88 -16.19
CA LYS A 519 25.89 8.58 -14.99
C LYS A 519 24.80 9.37 -14.31
N SER A 520 23.87 9.91 -15.10
CA SER A 520 22.86 10.83 -14.60
C SER A 520 21.49 10.19 -14.43
N SER A 521 21.48 8.94 -13.96
CA SER A 521 20.28 8.22 -13.57
C SER A 521 20.55 7.24 -12.43
N ILE A 522 19.55 7.04 -11.57
CA ILE A 522 19.50 5.95 -10.61
C ILE A 522 18.05 5.57 -10.35
N GLY A 523 17.78 4.29 -10.10
CA GLY A 523 16.46 3.82 -9.72
C GLY A 523 16.50 2.71 -8.69
N ALA A 524 15.30 2.31 -8.26
CA ALA A 524 15.07 1.20 -7.36
C ALA A 524 13.67 0.62 -7.58
N SER A 525 13.54 -0.70 -7.44
CA SER A 525 12.27 -1.37 -7.18
C SER A 525 12.30 -2.01 -5.79
N ASN A 526 11.85 -3.26 -5.61
CA ASN A 526 11.75 -3.93 -4.30
C ASN A 526 12.82 -5.01 -4.10
N HIS A 527 13.98 -4.85 -4.72
CA HIS A 527 15.12 -5.74 -4.52
C HIS A 527 16.41 -4.91 -4.47
N ASN A 528 17.37 -5.42 -3.70
CA ASN A 528 18.62 -4.73 -3.46
C ASN A 528 19.56 -4.97 -4.65
N HIS A 529 20.34 -3.95 -5.03
CA HIS A 529 21.34 -4.03 -6.10
C HIS A 529 22.78 -3.92 -5.60
N LEU A 530 22.97 -3.53 -4.34
CA LEU A 530 24.26 -3.46 -3.68
C LEU A 530 24.26 -4.31 -2.41
N TYR A 531 23.23 -4.20 -1.56
CA TYR A 531 23.19 -4.85 -0.25
C TYR A 531 22.59 -6.26 -0.26
N GLY A 532 23.34 -7.24 0.24
CA GLY A 532 22.87 -8.64 0.28
C GLY A 532 22.82 -9.32 -1.08
N VAL A 533 23.49 -8.76 -2.09
CA VAL A 533 23.58 -9.31 -3.44
C VAL A 533 24.66 -10.39 -3.51
N GLU A 534 24.45 -11.45 -4.31
CA GLU A 534 25.46 -12.49 -4.51
C GLU A 534 26.74 -11.92 -5.14
N SER A 535 27.90 -12.36 -4.66
CA SER A 535 29.19 -11.74 -4.98
C SER A 535 29.46 -11.68 -6.48
N GLY A 536 29.64 -10.48 -7.02
CA GLY A 536 30.04 -10.24 -8.41
C GLY A 536 28.89 -9.98 -9.38
N ASP A 537 27.64 -10.27 -9.02
CA ASP A 537 26.48 -10.04 -9.89
C ASP A 537 25.57 -8.93 -9.34
N ARG A 538 25.86 -7.67 -9.68
CA ARG A 538 25.06 -6.51 -9.22
C ARG A 538 23.65 -6.43 -9.82
N ASP A 539 23.34 -7.31 -10.76
CA ASP A 539 21.99 -7.52 -11.31
C ASP A 539 21.47 -8.91 -10.92
N SER A 540 21.93 -9.43 -9.77
CA SER A 540 21.59 -10.76 -9.28
C SER A 540 20.08 -10.94 -9.18
N THR A 541 19.64 -12.11 -9.63
CA THR A 541 18.28 -12.58 -9.41
C THR A 541 18.05 -13.03 -7.96
N PHE A 542 19.02 -12.89 -7.06
CA PHE A 542 18.97 -13.28 -5.65
C PHE A 542 19.43 -12.16 -4.72
N ASN A 543 18.72 -12.00 -3.59
CA ASN A 543 19.21 -11.27 -2.43
C ASN A 543 19.20 -12.21 -1.21
N PHE A 544 20.31 -12.26 -0.48
CA PHE A 544 20.53 -13.11 0.69
C PHE A 544 20.26 -14.60 0.40
N GLY A 545 20.62 -15.06 -0.81
CA GLY A 545 20.38 -16.42 -1.27
C GLY A 545 18.92 -16.75 -1.60
N ILE A 546 18.03 -15.75 -1.65
CA ILE A 546 16.61 -15.91 -1.99
C ILE A 546 16.32 -15.21 -3.32
N ARG A 547 15.68 -15.94 -4.25
CA ARG A 547 15.29 -15.44 -5.58
C ARG A 547 14.34 -14.24 -5.47
N ASN A 548 14.72 -13.12 -6.09
CA ASN A 548 13.96 -11.89 -6.16
C ASN A 548 12.62 -12.08 -6.87
N GLY A 549 11.61 -11.32 -6.46
CA GLY A 549 10.28 -11.37 -7.07
C GLY A 549 10.34 -10.94 -8.54
N PHE A 550 9.68 -11.70 -9.42
CA PHE A 550 9.69 -11.43 -10.87
C PHE A 550 9.22 -10.01 -11.18
N SER A 551 8.09 -9.58 -10.61
CA SER A 551 7.54 -8.22 -10.80
C SER A 551 8.55 -7.12 -10.45
N SER A 552 9.28 -7.27 -9.34
CA SER A 552 10.32 -6.31 -8.91
C SER A 552 11.47 -6.22 -9.90
N MET A 553 12.00 -7.36 -10.35
CA MET A 553 13.07 -7.41 -11.35
C MET A 553 12.61 -6.87 -12.71
N TRP A 554 11.41 -7.26 -13.15
CA TRP A 554 10.85 -6.86 -14.43
C TRP A 554 10.65 -5.35 -14.50
N ARG A 555 9.94 -4.74 -13.52
CA ARG A 555 9.70 -3.29 -13.47
C ARG A 555 11.01 -2.50 -13.49
N TYR A 556 12.02 -2.96 -12.75
CA TYR A 556 13.34 -2.34 -12.78
C TYR A 556 14.00 -2.45 -14.15
N GLN A 557 14.05 -3.67 -14.73
CA GLN A 557 14.75 -3.91 -15.98
C GLN A 557 14.12 -3.16 -17.16
N VAL A 558 12.79 -3.20 -17.30
CA VAL A 558 12.10 -2.53 -18.41
C VAL A 558 12.27 -1.01 -18.36
N THR A 559 12.27 -0.45 -17.15
CA THR A 559 12.41 0.99 -16.94
C THR A 559 13.85 1.44 -17.13
N SER A 560 14.82 0.68 -16.60
CA SER A 560 16.24 0.92 -16.83
C SER A 560 16.61 0.81 -18.32
N ASN A 561 15.99 -0.11 -19.07
CA ASN A 561 16.16 -0.21 -20.52
C ASN A 561 15.62 1.03 -21.24
N LEU A 562 14.46 1.55 -20.81
CA LEU A 562 13.90 2.79 -21.36
C LEU A 562 14.85 3.98 -21.14
N ILE A 563 15.44 4.07 -19.94
CA ILE A 563 16.43 5.11 -19.63
C ILE A 563 17.71 4.95 -20.46
N ASP A 564 18.22 3.74 -20.67
CA ASP A 564 19.35 3.48 -21.58
C ASP A 564 19.03 3.97 -23.00
N VAL A 565 17.87 3.61 -23.55
CA VAL A 565 17.45 4.07 -24.88
C VAL A 565 17.36 5.59 -24.94
N TRP A 566 16.80 6.23 -23.91
CA TRP A 566 16.76 7.70 -23.82
C TRP A 566 18.17 8.30 -23.77
N ALA A 567 19.10 7.73 -22.99
CA ALA A 567 20.48 8.21 -22.89
C ALA A 567 21.18 8.29 -24.26
N ARG A 568 20.92 7.35 -25.17
CA ARG A 568 21.52 7.31 -26.52
C ARG A 568 21.02 8.40 -27.46
N SER A 569 19.85 8.98 -27.16
CA SER A 569 19.19 9.99 -27.99
C SER A 569 19.10 11.36 -27.32
N VAL A 570 19.69 11.50 -26.13
CA VAL A 570 19.48 12.66 -25.23
C VAL A 570 19.91 14.01 -25.83
N TYR A 571 20.88 14.00 -26.75
CA TYR A 571 21.37 15.20 -27.44
C TYR A 571 20.60 15.57 -28.70
N SER A 572 19.70 14.69 -29.16
CA SER A 572 18.82 15.00 -30.28
C SER A 572 17.74 15.97 -29.80
N LYS A 573 17.70 17.18 -30.37
CA LYS A 573 16.66 18.16 -30.05
C LYS A 573 15.28 17.61 -30.45
N VAL A 574 14.34 17.63 -29.53
CA VAL A 574 12.94 17.27 -29.76
C VAL A 574 12.08 18.54 -29.74
N GLN A 575 11.11 18.65 -30.64
CA GLN A 575 10.24 19.83 -30.74
C GLN A 575 9.09 19.85 -29.71
N ASP A 576 9.03 18.89 -28.79
CA ASP A 576 8.03 18.82 -27.73
C ASP A 576 8.55 19.53 -26.46
N PRO A 577 7.95 20.67 -26.05
CA PRO A 577 8.37 21.38 -24.84
C PRO A 577 8.13 20.59 -23.54
N ASN A 578 7.26 19.57 -23.57
CA ASN A 578 6.98 18.71 -22.43
C ASN A 578 7.73 17.37 -22.49
N PHE A 579 8.65 17.20 -23.44
CA PHE A 579 9.29 15.92 -23.71
C PHE A 579 9.82 15.24 -22.45
N CYS A 580 10.61 15.95 -21.63
CA CYS A 580 11.13 15.39 -20.37
C CYS A 580 10.02 14.87 -19.44
N ASN A 581 8.99 15.67 -19.19
CA ASN A 581 7.90 15.28 -18.29
C ASN A 581 7.11 14.09 -18.87
N SER A 582 6.94 14.04 -20.20
CA SER A 582 6.33 12.92 -20.90
C SER A 582 7.18 11.64 -20.77
N GLN A 583 8.51 11.72 -20.90
CA GLN A 583 9.41 10.58 -20.69
C GLN A 583 9.37 10.07 -19.25
N MET A 584 9.32 10.98 -18.27
CA MET A 584 9.23 10.59 -16.86
C MET A 584 7.88 9.95 -16.51
N ARG A 585 6.78 10.38 -17.16
CA ARG A 585 5.49 9.69 -17.07
C ARG A 585 5.51 8.32 -17.77
N GLU A 586 6.23 8.18 -18.88
CA GLU A 586 6.40 6.88 -19.55
C GLU A 586 7.21 5.91 -18.69
N ILE A 587 8.22 6.39 -17.97
CA ILE A 587 8.93 5.62 -16.92
C ILE A 587 7.93 5.07 -15.88
N LEU A 588 7.01 5.90 -15.39
CA LEU A 588 5.98 5.47 -14.44
C LEU A 588 5.02 4.45 -15.04
N ARG A 589 4.59 4.63 -16.29
CA ARG A 589 3.71 3.69 -16.99
C ARG A 589 4.37 2.35 -17.26
N ARG A 590 5.67 2.37 -17.62
CA ARG A 590 6.46 1.16 -17.86
C ARG A 590 6.72 0.37 -16.59
N ALA A 591 6.88 1.10 -15.48
CA ALA A 591 7.02 0.55 -14.14
C ALA A 591 5.68 0.22 -13.46
N ALA A 592 4.54 0.42 -14.12
CA ALA A 592 3.25 0.22 -13.50
C ALA A 592 3.03 -1.26 -13.14
N HIS A 593 2.43 -1.50 -11.97
CA HIS A 593 2.12 -2.86 -11.50
C HIS A 593 0.75 -3.35 -11.98
N GLY A 594 -0.08 -2.46 -12.55
CA GLY A 594 -1.51 -2.70 -12.76
C GLY A 594 -2.37 -2.44 -11.51
N GLN A 595 -1.73 -1.95 -10.45
CA GLN A 595 -2.27 -1.69 -9.12
C GLN A 595 -1.60 -0.49 -8.46
N THR A 596 -1.07 0.43 -9.26
CA THR A 596 -0.41 1.62 -8.71
C THR A 596 -1.47 2.56 -8.14
N GLU A 597 -1.45 2.76 -6.83
CA GLU A 597 -2.41 3.56 -6.10
C GLU A 597 -2.20 5.05 -6.31
N HIS A 598 -0.94 5.46 -6.36
CA HIS A 598 -0.57 6.82 -6.66
C HIS A 598 0.82 6.87 -7.31
N SER A 599 0.99 7.90 -8.15
CA SER A 599 2.24 8.21 -8.80
C SER A 599 2.63 9.64 -8.49
N ILE A 600 3.90 9.86 -8.16
CA ILE A 600 4.42 11.18 -7.79
C ILE A 600 5.58 11.53 -8.72
N MET A 601 5.63 12.77 -9.18
CA MET A 601 6.76 13.36 -9.88
C MET A 601 7.20 14.65 -9.19
N PHE A 602 8.46 14.68 -8.77
CA PHE A 602 9.14 15.81 -8.14
C PHE A 602 9.98 16.57 -9.16
N ARG A 603 9.73 17.88 -9.28
CA ARG A 603 10.36 18.78 -10.27
C ARG A 603 10.82 20.10 -9.62
N PRO A 604 12.02 20.15 -9.03
CA PRO A 604 12.65 21.41 -8.67
C PRO A 604 12.99 22.22 -9.92
N LEU A 605 12.84 23.53 -9.82
CA LEU A 605 13.15 24.49 -10.88
C LEU A 605 14.38 25.32 -10.53
N ASN A 606 15.00 25.89 -11.56
CA ASN A 606 16.19 26.74 -11.47
C ASN A 606 15.95 28.05 -10.71
N ASN A 607 14.69 28.50 -10.61
CA ASN A 607 14.30 29.67 -9.81
C ASN A 607 14.01 29.34 -8.34
N GLY A 608 14.30 28.11 -7.90
CA GLY A 608 14.09 27.65 -6.52
C GLY A 608 12.69 27.14 -6.21
N LYS A 609 11.73 27.27 -7.13
CA LYS A 609 10.39 26.68 -6.97
C LYS A 609 10.46 25.15 -7.05
N ILE A 610 9.54 24.50 -6.36
CA ILE A 610 9.40 23.04 -6.36
C ILE A 610 7.99 22.71 -6.83
N PHE A 611 7.89 21.88 -7.87
CA PHE A 611 6.61 21.33 -8.31
C PHE A 611 6.49 19.86 -7.94
N ILE A 612 5.27 19.47 -7.57
CA ILE A 612 4.89 18.10 -7.26
C ILE A 612 3.69 17.77 -8.13
N ASP A 613 3.82 16.76 -8.98
CA ASP A 613 2.70 16.21 -9.75
C ASP A 613 2.26 14.90 -9.15
N ILE A 614 0.97 14.73 -8.92
CA ILE A 614 0.39 13.54 -8.30
C ILE A 614 -0.74 13.03 -9.17
N ALA A 615 -0.69 11.75 -9.54
CA ALA A 615 -1.84 11.01 -10.03
C ALA A 615 -2.27 10.02 -8.95
N VAL A 616 -3.58 9.80 -8.80
CA VAL A 616 -4.15 8.88 -7.82
C VAL A 616 -5.12 7.97 -8.55
N ALA A 617 -5.04 6.67 -8.29
CA ALA A 617 -5.99 5.69 -8.77
C ALA A 617 -7.42 6.05 -8.36
N GLN A 618 -8.38 5.49 -9.07
CA GLN A 618 -9.81 5.62 -8.83
C GLN A 618 -10.39 4.25 -8.51
N ALA A 619 -11.51 4.21 -7.78
CA ALA A 619 -12.15 2.94 -7.47
C ALA A 619 -12.84 2.28 -8.67
N THR A 620 -13.07 3.01 -9.76
CA THR A 620 -13.65 2.47 -11.01
C THR A 620 -12.68 1.63 -11.80
N PHE A 621 -13.14 0.54 -12.41
CA PHE A 621 -12.37 -0.43 -13.23
C PHE A 621 -11.32 0.20 -14.18
N ASN A 622 -11.66 1.31 -14.84
CA ASN A 622 -10.78 1.96 -15.82
C ASN A 622 -9.72 2.90 -15.21
N GLY A 623 -9.71 3.09 -13.88
CA GLY A 623 -8.81 4.02 -13.20
C GLY A 623 -7.89 3.36 -12.19
N TRP A 624 -7.54 2.09 -12.36
CA TRP A 624 -6.85 1.31 -11.32
C TRP A 624 -5.36 1.57 -11.20
N ASP A 625 -4.81 2.31 -12.16
CA ASP A 625 -3.38 2.43 -12.33
C ASP A 625 -3.04 3.92 -12.50
N ALA A 626 -2.63 4.55 -11.40
CA ALA A 626 -2.38 5.99 -11.32
C ALA A 626 -1.48 6.57 -12.44
N PRO A 627 -0.43 5.88 -12.96
CA PRO A 627 0.41 6.40 -14.04
C PRO A 627 -0.33 6.74 -15.34
N TYR A 628 -1.51 6.15 -15.54
CA TYR A 628 -2.34 6.33 -16.73
C TYR A 628 -3.43 7.39 -16.53
N LEU A 629 -3.56 7.94 -15.33
CA LEU A 629 -4.51 8.99 -15.01
C LEU A 629 -3.88 10.38 -15.12
N ASP A 630 -4.75 11.39 -15.04
CA ASP A 630 -4.32 12.78 -15.06
C ASP A 630 -3.56 13.14 -13.78
N PHE A 631 -2.44 13.82 -13.97
CA PHE A 631 -1.62 14.34 -12.87
C PHE A 631 -2.11 15.72 -12.45
N VAL A 632 -2.32 15.89 -11.15
CA VAL A 632 -2.58 17.19 -10.53
C VAL A 632 -1.25 17.80 -10.10
N THR A 633 -0.98 19.02 -10.55
CA THR A 633 0.28 19.74 -10.28
C THR A 633 0.12 20.76 -9.16
N PHE A 634 1.04 20.76 -8.20
CA PHE A 634 1.15 21.73 -7.11
C PHE A 634 2.49 22.43 -7.13
N GLU A 635 2.53 23.74 -6.86
CA GLU A 635 3.73 24.39 -6.37
C GLU A 635 3.82 24.13 -4.86
N PHE A 636 5.01 23.76 -4.35
CA PHE A 636 5.22 23.35 -2.96
C PHE A 636 4.60 24.33 -1.94
N ASN A 637 4.80 25.64 -2.15
CA ASN A 637 4.31 26.66 -1.22
C ASN A 637 2.78 26.84 -1.25
N ASP A 638 2.10 26.51 -2.36
CA ASP A 638 0.64 26.62 -2.45
C ASP A 638 -0.05 25.77 -1.39
N LEU A 639 0.54 24.62 -1.05
CA LEU A 639 0.02 23.67 -0.07
C LEU A 639 0.18 24.14 1.39
N PHE A 640 1.01 25.15 1.66
CA PHE A 640 1.18 25.74 2.99
C PHE A 640 0.32 26.99 3.22
N THR A 641 -0.48 27.40 2.23
CA THR A 641 -1.42 28.52 2.38
C THR A 641 -2.45 28.17 3.45
N LYS A 642 -2.60 29.04 4.46
CA LYS A 642 -3.42 28.79 5.65
C LYS A 642 -4.85 29.27 5.49
#